data_AF-A0A8J4SDU8-F1
#
_entry.id   AF-A0A8J4SDU8-F1
#
_cell.length_a   1.000
_cell.length_b   1.000
_cell.length_c   1.000
_cell.angle_alpha   90.00
_cell.angle_beta   90.00
_cell.angle_gamma   90.00
#
_symmetry.space_group_name_H-M   'P 1'
#
loop_
_entity.id
_entity.type
_entity.pdbx_description
1 polymer ?
#
loop_
_entity_poly.entity_id
_entity_poly.type
_entity_poly.pdbx_seq_one_letter_code
_entity_poly.pdbx_strand_id
1 'polypeptide(L)'
;MCARSQTVSRRVVSSNLLPKLRDFLVVEKQQRVYVQQEPKQDDFGVHNNAVWVVSSLSDDAELVSKLAAHGILETLCDQLLAYDQSSTQRKALGAMSRLICVVDMDIELLQAIIDHVVESVRRNVPVPEAQRTVANALAVIVAILKAGKSSQERAQQHQQRRPQSQQQQQRQLGEGSDDINIRQVVLQRDGLRVALELLGAADSRVKLQSFVVVSEFVDNHPDPVEVRELLLGSEEQGGSHALLSLVRAISDEARSTAAAAATTAPVTSRARDKNELLLVVLTLLNMIIADETLKMKLTPTTYDVVLQMVVSTSTNPASTSYQQRVLAESLKALTTMTRAGQIAEICPEAALASSVETLEPGGVSAIQDDQLVQLALLGVALMTTGGVSDAAAVVELSGAVDTLVRLLSSKSTNTQANAVWVVSNISSEGRRESVAKLPTSIDARIVATLRLLNLTRRADPKNSRKVHFERIVLQFALVRDAFTTLRSIFRQFANEEKDGLDFEGLKAALNALGAQIKETDMSEIFYESDMVRDNSLSQNEFVVSLAIAHLLGLITNFDSIKNSLVHAPEDVTVVTAPDQPPLESEGASSKLIAKALDLMVTAYLLFDNDASGTIQTNEVLAQMRQHSNSSNPGSHNRIARMASGLPAKTIRDERIKELDFDQDGTITFQEFVLTFQHWAGSDDNDDDE
;
A
#
# COMPACT_ATOMS: atom_id res chain seq x y z
N MET A 1 19.83 13.54 -49.93
CA MET A 1 19.05 12.71 -50.88
C MET A 1 18.64 11.38 -50.27
N CYS A 2 19.57 10.60 -49.70
CA CYS A 2 19.26 9.31 -49.06
C CYS A 2 18.16 9.40 -48.00
N ALA A 3 18.17 10.43 -47.15
CA ALA A 3 17.13 10.67 -46.14
C ALA A 3 15.70 10.86 -46.69
N ARG A 4 15.53 11.13 -47.98
CA ARG A 4 14.21 11.41 -48.61
C ARG A 4 13.78 10.35 -49.62
N SER A 5 14.66 9.42 -50.02
CA SER A 5 14.36 8.45 -51.08
C SER A 5 15.09 7.12 -50.84
N GLN A 6 14.30 6.09 -50.53
CA GLN A 6 14.79 4.71 -50.40
C GLN A 6 15.41 4.20 -51.72
N THR A 7 14.90 4.63 -52.88
CA THR A 7 15.48 4.27 -54.18
C THR A 7 16.91 4.78 -54.30
N VAL A 8 17.19 6.00 -53.83
CA VAL A 8 18.55 6.54 -53.81
C VAL A 8 19.42 5.75 -52.83
N SER A 9 18.92 5.46 -51.63
CA SER A 9 19.62 4.65 -50.63
C SER A 9 20.03 3.27 -51.19
N ARG A 10 19.09 2.56 -51.81
CA ARG A 10 19.33 1.26 -52.46
C ARG A 10 20.34 1.37 -53.61
N ARG A 11 20.29 2.43 -54.41
CA ARG A 11 21.26 2.69 -55.48
C ARG A 11 22.67 2.95 -54.95
N VAL A 12 22.80 3.71 -53.87
CA VAL A 12 24.12 3.97 -53.24
C VAL A 12 24.77 2.66 -52.82
N VAL A 13 24.01 1.76 -52.21
CA VAL A 13 24.48 0.43 -51.82
C VAL A 13 24.76 -0.46 -53.03
N SER A 14 23.88 -0.48 -54.04
CA SER A 14 24.07 -1.32 -55.24
C SER A 14 25.21 -0.86 -56.15
N SER A 15 25.62 0.41 -56.07
CA SER A 15 26.67 1.00 -56.90
C SER A 15 28.07 0.86 -56.29
N ASN A 16 28.24 -0.01 -55.29
CA ASN A 16 29.52 -0.32 -54.66
C ASN A 16 30.24 0.91 -54.06
N LEU A 17 29.47 1.89 -53.56
CA LEU A 17 30.00 3.10 -52.94
C LEU A 17 30.32 2.94 -51.45
N LEU A 18 29.96 1.80 -50.85
CA LEU A 18 30.15 1.53 -49.42
C LEU A 18 31.62 1.53 -48.96
N PRO A 19 32.60 0.97 -49.71
CA PRO A 19 34.00 1.07 -49.33
C PRO A 19 34.49 2.52 -49.27
N LYS A 20 34.16 3.34 -50.28
CA LYS A 20 34.51 4.78 -50.27
C LYS A 20 33.81 5.53 -49.15
N LEU A 21 32.56 5.18 -48.87
CA LEU A 21 31.81 5.76 -47.77
C LEU A 21 32.48 5.46 -46.43
N ARG A 22 33.00 4.25 -46.24
CA ARG A 22 33.77 3.86 -45.06
C ARG A 22 35.03 4.71 -44.91
N ASP A 23 35.79 4.92 -45.99
CA ASP A 23 37.00 5.76 -45.95
C ASP A 23 36.66 7.19 -45.49
N PHE A 24 35.54 7.74 -45.94
CA PHE A 24 35.09 9.07 -45.54
C PHE A 24 34.61 9.18 -44.08
N LEU A 25 34.35 8.08 -43.37
CA LEU A 25 33.99 8.12 -41.95
C LEU A 25 35.20 8.46 -41.07
N VAL A 26 36.43 8.19 -41.54
CA VAL A 26 37.64 8.40 -40.76
C VAL A 26 37.91 9.90 -40.62
N VAL A 27 38.06 10.37 -39.37
CA VAL A 27 38.47 11.74 -39.10
C VAL A 27 39.99 11.81 -39.24
N GLU A 28 40.47 12.26 -40.41
CA GLU A 28 41.90 12.46 -40.63
C GLU A 28 42.43 13.54 -39.67
N LYS A 29 43.30 13.14 -38.72
CA LYS A 29 43.97 14.05 -37.78
C LYS A 29 45.03 14.95 -38.42
N GLN A 30 45.12 15.02 -39.75
CA GLN A 30 46.21 15.73 -40.42
C GLN A 30 46.14 17.25 -40.15
N GLN A 31 47.16 17.72 -39.43
CA GLN A 31 47.59 19.12 -39.28
C GLN A 31 46.77 20.06 -38.37
N ARG A 32 46.57 19.70 -37.09
CA ARG A 32 46.42 20.72 -36.01
C ARG A 32 47.75 21.26 -35.46
N VAL A 33 48.87 21.06 -36.16
CA VAL A 33 50.20 21.49 -35.68
C VAL A 33 50.63 22.87 -36.20
N TYR A 34 49.97 23.49 -37.20
CA TYR A 34 50.49 24.74 -37.77
C TYR A 34 49.49 25.84 -38.19
N VAL A 35 48.25 25.86 -37.72
CA VAL A 35 47.40 27.04 -37.94
C VAL A 35 46.63 27.41 -36.67
N GLN A 36 47.08 28.50 -36.03
CA GLN A 36 46.33 29.28 -35.04
C GLN A 36 45.18 30.04 -35.74
N GLN A 37 44.23 29.32 -36.32
CA GLN A 37 42.96 29.91 -36.73
C GLN A 37 41.86 29.14 -36.01
N GLU A 38 41.06 29.88 -35.24
CA GLU A 38 39.81 29.38 -34.69
C GLU A 38 39.01 28.72 -35.82
N PRO A 39 38.45 27.51 -35.60
CA PRO A 39 37.68 26.83 -36.62
C PRO A 39 36.46 27.69 -36.97
N LYS A 40 36.36 28.10 -38.24
CA LYS A 40 35.16 28.75 -38.78
C LYS A 40 33.97 27.80 -38.61
N GLN A 41 32.85 28.34 -38.12
CA GLN A 41 31.61 27.63 -37.77
C GLN A 41 30.95 26.79 -38.88
N ASP A 42 31.40 26.88 -40.14
CA ASP A 42 30.70 26.34 -41.32
C ASP A 42 31.41 25.20 -42.06
N ASP A 43 32.56 24.72 -41.59
CA ASP A 43 33.28 23.64 -42.28
C ASP A 43 32.70 22.26 -41.91
N PHE A 44 31.57 21.89 -42.54
CA PHE A 44 30.98 20.56 -42.46
C PHE A 44 31.97 19.53 -43.04
N GLY A 45 32.86 19.02 -42.20
CA GLY A 45 33.84 18.01 -42.60
C GLY A 45 33.18 16.83 -43.32
N VAL A 46 33.88 16.29 -44.32
CA VAL A 46 33.39 15.19 -45.18
C VAL A 46 32.85 14.01 -44.37
N HIS A 47 33.45 13.74 -43.21
CA HIS A 47 33.03 12.72 -42.25
C HIS A 47 31.61 12.95 -41.69
N ASN A 48 31.20 14.19 -41.45
CA ASN A 48 29.84 14.49 -40.98
C ASN A 48 28.80 14.09 -42.03
N ASN A 49 29.05 14.47 -43.29
CA ASN A 49 28.19 14.07 -44.41
C ASN A 49 28.15 12.55 -44.59
N ALA A 50 29.31 11.88 -44.45
CA ALA A 50 29.40 10.43 -44.52
C ALA A 50 28.57 9.75 -43.43
N VAL A 51 28.70 10.19 -42.16
CA VAL A 51 27.89 9.68 -41.03
C VAL A 51 26.40 9.93 -41.24
N TRP A 52 26.01 11.08 -41.80
CA TRP A 52 24.61 11.37 -42.15
C TRP A 52 24.07 10.43 -43.23
N VAL A 53 24.88 10.13 -44.25
CA VAL A 53 24.53 9.14 -45.28
C VAL A 53 24.36 7.77 -44.62
N VAL A 54 25.32 7.32 -43.81
CA VAL A 54 25.24 6.03 -43.10
C VAL A 54 24.00 5.96 -42.21
N SER A 55 23.71 7.01 -41.45
CA SER A 55 22.50 7.10 -40.62
C SER A 55 21.23 6.96 -41.47
N SER A 56 21.17 7.61 -42.63
CA SER A 56 20.03 7.51 -43.55
C SER A 56 19.92 6.13 -44.22
N LEU A 57 21.04 5.47 -44.50
CA LEU A 57 21.05 4.11 -45.06
C LEU A 57 20.64 3.08 -44.01
N SER A 58 21.02 3.29 -42.74
CA SER A 58 20.68 2.40 -41.62
C SER A 58 19.19 2.41 -41.25
N ASP A 59 18.43 3.41 -41.72
CA ASP A 59 16.97 3.47 -41.52
C ASP A 59 16.23 2.42 -42.37
N ASP A 60 16.85 1.86 -43.41
CA ASP A 60 16.30 0.79 -44.24
C ASP A 60 16.85 -0.57 -43.79
N ALA A 61 15.98 -1.40 -43.19
CA ALA A 61 16.34 -2.70 -42.61
C ALA A 61 17.02 -3.65 -43.62
N GLU A 62 16.68 -3.57 -44.92
CA GLU A 62 17.29 -4.40 -45.97
C GLU A 62 18.75 -4.01 -46.26
N LEU A 63 19.14 -2.78 -45.93
CA LEU A 63 20.49 -2.26 -46.17
C LEU A 63 21.41 -2.47 -44.98
N VAL A 64 20.86 -2.67 -43.76
CA VAL A 64 21.63 -2.86 -42.52
C VAL A 64 22.63 -4.01 -42.64
N SER A 65 22.22 -5.16 -43.19
CA SER A 65 23.10 -6.33 -43.39
C SER A 65 24.26 -6.04 -44.35
N LYS A 66 24.02 -5.24 -45.39
CA LYS A 66 25.05 -4.85 -46.36
C LYS A 66 26.02 -3.83 -45.76
N LEU A 67 25.52 -2.88 -44.96
CA LEU A 67 26.37 -1.92 -44.25
C LEU A 67 27.28 -2.64 -43.24
N ALA A 68 26.72 -3.60 -42.49
CA ALA A 68 27.44 -4.48 -41.59
C ALA A 68 28.57 -5.24 -42.30
N ALA A 69 28.28 -5.89 -43.44
CA ALA A 69 29.26 -6.64 -44.21
C ALA A 69 30.46 -5.82 -44.72
N HIS A 70 30.33 -4.49 -44.78
CA HIS A 70 31.39 -3.59 -45.25
C HIS A 70 32.25 -2.98 -44.11
N GLY A 71 32.09 -3.42 -42.86
CA GLY A 71 32.93 -2.97 -41.74
C GLY A 71 32.59 -1.55 -41.26
N ILE A 72 31.36 -1.10 -41.47
CA ILE A 72 30.92 0.27 -41.13
C ILE A 72 30.75 0.43 -39.63
N LEU A 73 30.30 -0.60 -38.91
CA LEU A 73 30.08 -0.53 -37.45
C LEU A 73 31.41 -0.31 -36.71
N GLU A 74 32.44 -1.07 -37.08
CA GLU A 74 33.80 -1.03 -36.56
C GLU A 74 34.40 0.35 -36.80
N THR A 75 34.28 0.87 -38.02
CA THR A 75 34.78 2.20 -38.37
C THR A 75 34.05 3.31 -37.61
N LEU A 76 32.73 3.19 -37.41
CA LEU A 76 31.97 4.14 -36.57
C LEU A 76 32.39 4.06 -35.10
N CYS A 77 32.66 2.86 -34.59
CA CYS A 77 33.13 2.63 -33.22
C CYS A 77 34.49 3.31 -32.99
N ASP A 78 35.48 3.04 -33.85
CA ASP A 78 36.84 3.58 -33.73
C ASP A 78 36.88 5.11 -33.76
N GLN A 79 35.98 5.73 -34.54
CA GLN A 79 35.91 7.17 -34.70
C GLN A 79 34.92 7.86 -33.75
N LEU A 80 34.18 7.09 -32.93
CA LEU A 80 33.03 7.60 -32.17
C LEU A 80 33.38 8.80 -31.30
N LEU A 81 34.52 8.75 -30.62
CA LEU A 81 34.98 9.79 -29.70
C LEU A 81 35.63 11.00 -30.39
N ALA A 82 35.91 10.90 -31.70
CA ALA A 82 36.48 11.99 -32.50
C ALA A 82 35.40 12.88 -33.14
N TYR A 83 34.15 12.41 -33.21
CA TYR A 83 33.05 13.15 -33.79
C TYR A 83 32.55 14.28 -32.89
N ASP A 84 31.97 15.31 -33.53
CA ASP A 84 31.22 16.35 -32.83
C ASP A 84 30.08 15.76 -31.99
N GLN A 85 30.02 16.17 -30.73
CA GLN A 85 29.16 15.60 -29.69
C GLN A 85 27.67 15.74 -29.99
N SER A 86 27.20 16.87 -30.53
CA SER A 86 25.77 17.18 -30.62
C SER A 86 25.12 16.69 -31.93
N SER A 87 25.90 16.68 -33.02
CA SER A 87 25.40 16.40 -34.36
C SER A 87 25.89 15.06 -34.90
N THR A 88 27.19 14.94 -35.16
CA THR A 88 27.77 13.81 -35.87
C THR A 88 27.76 12.55 -35.01
N GLN A 89 28.20 12.66 -33.76
CA GLN A 89 28.23 11.54 -32.81
C GLN A 89 26.83 10.98 -32.54
N ARG A 90 25.82 11.86 -32.42
CA ARG A 90 24.41 11.46 -32.28
C ARG A 90 23.94 10.59 -33.45
N LYS A 91 24.29 10.97 -34.69
CA LYS A 91 23.93 10.23 -35.90
C LYS A 91 24.69 8.92 -36.03
N ALA A 92 25.97 8.91 -35.66
CA ALA A 92 26.78 7.70 -35.59
C ALA A 92 26.17 6.68 -34.62
N LEU A 93 25.88 7.07 -33.37
CA LEU A 93 25.27 6.20 -32.36
C LEU A 93 23.91 5.64 -32.79
N GLY A 94 23.07 6.47 -33.41
CA GLY A 94 21.78 6.01 -33.94
C GLY A 94 21.90 5.03 -35.12
N ALA A 95 22.99 5.10 -35.90
CA ALA A 95 23.29 4.10 -36.92
C ALA A 95 23.84 2.82 -36.28
N MET A 96 24.75 2.95 -35.31
CA MET A 96 25.35 1.82 -34.58
C MET A 96 24.26 0.97 -33.90
N SER A 97 23.28 1.58 -33.23
CA SER A 97 22.21 0.85 -32.55
C SER A 97 21.35 -0.01 -33.48
N ARG A 98 21.34 0.28 -34.79
CA ARG A 98 20.62 -0.51 -35.81
C ARG A 98 21.48 -1.59 -36.42
N LEU A 99 22.77 -1.30 -36.61
CA LEU A 99 23.75 -2.23 -37.18
C LEU A 99 24.02 -3.41 -36.23
N ILE A 100 24.11 -3.15 -34.92
CA ILE A 100 24.42 -4.16 -33.89
C ILE A 100 23.45 -5.35 -33.91
N CYS A 101 22.17 -5.13 -34.24
CA CYS A 101 21.18 -6.21 -34.27
C CYS A 101 21.43 -7.27 -35.35
N VAL A 102 22.30 -6.99 -36.34
CA VAL A 102 22.55 -7.86 -37.50
C VAL A 102 24.01 -8.35 -37.54
N VAL A 103 24.92 -7.66 -36.85
CA VAL A 103 26.34 -8.02 -36.81
C VAL A 103 26.57 -9.14 -35.81
N ASP A 104 27.31 -10.17 -36.22
CA ASP A 104 27.87 -11.16 -35.31
C ASP A 104 29.15 -10.57 -34.70
N MET A 105 29.11 -10.21 -33.43
CA MET A 105 30.19 -9.49 -32.75
C MET A 105 31.08 -10.47 -31.98
N ASP A 106 32.39 -10.40 -32.20
CA ASP A 106 33.34 -11.03 -31.29
C ASP A 106 33.43 -10.25 -29.97
N ILE A 107 34.11 -10.85 -28.99
CA ILE A 107 34.22 -10.26 -27.65
C ILE A 107 35.04 -8.96 -27.65
N GLU A 108 36.02 -8.83 -28.54
CA GLU A 108 36.88 -7.64 -28.64
C GLU A 108 36.12 -6.44 -29.17
N LEU A 109 35.37 -6.61 -30.27
CA LEU A 109 34.52 -5.56 -30.83
C LEU A 109 33.41 -5.17 -29.85
N LEU A 110 32.78 -6.15 -29.19
CA LEU A 110 31.75 -5.89 -28.18
C LEU A 110 32.29 -5.03 -27.04
N GLN A 111 33.46 -5.37 -26.50
CA GLN A 111 34.12 -4.60 -25.44
C GLN A 111 34.48 -3.19 -25.92
N ALA A 112 35.05 -3.04 -27.11
CA ALA A 112 35.40 -1.75 -27.68
C ALA A 112 34.18 -0.83 -27.89
N ILE A 113 33.06 -1.40 -28.38
CA ILE A 113 31.81 -0.66 -28.54
C ILE A 113 31.32 -0.17 -27.18
N ILE A 114 31.27 -1.03 -26.16
CA ILE A 114 30.79 -0.63 -24.83
C ILE A 114 31.70 0.44 -24.22
N ASP A 115 33.02 0.26 -24.27
CA ASP A 115 34.00 1.23 -23.73
C ASP A 115 33.83 2.62 -24.40
N HIS A 116 33.75 2.68 -25.73
CA HIS A 116 33.58 3.95 -26.45
C HIS A 116 32.20 4.57 -26.23
N VAL A 117 31.14 3.76 -26.11
CA VAL A 117 29.78 4.25 -25.83
C VAL A 117 29.68 4.80 -24.40
N VAL A 118 30.24 4.11 -23.41
CA VAL A 118 30.31 4.56 -22.02
C VAL A 118 31.09 5.86 -21.90
N GLU A 119 32.26 5.94 -22.54
CA GLU A 119 33.06 7.17 -22.57
C GLU A 119 32.33 8.32 -23.29
N SER A 120 31.59 8.01 -24.36
CA SER A 120 30.72 8.99 -25.04
C SER A 120 29.63 9.51 -24.10
N VAL A 121 28.98 8.65 -23.31
CA VAL A 121 28.00 9.10 -22.31
C VAL A 121 28.67 10.03 -21.29
N ARG A 122 29.79 9.61 -20.69
CA ARG A 122 30.51 10.41 -19.68
C ARG A 122 30.87 11.81 -20.18
N ARG A 123 31.31 11.94 -21.44
CA ARG A 123 31.64 13.24 -22.06
C ARG A 123 30.42 14.12 -22.35
N ASN A 124 29.27 13.52 -22.65
CA ASN A 124 28.09 14.23 -23.14
C ASN A 124 27.05 14.55 -22.06
N VAL A 125 27.05 13.83 -20.93
CA VAL A 125 26.17 14.11 -19.77
C VAL A 125 26.24 15.57 -19.30
N PRO A 126 27.42 16.20 -19.12
CA PRO A 126 27.50 17.60 -18.68
C PRO A 126 27.09 18.62 -19.77
N VAL A 127 26.86 18.19 -21.02
CA VAL A 127 26.58 19.08 -22.15
C VAL A 127 25.07 19.09 -22.44
N PRO A 128 24.35 20.21 -22.20
CA PRO A 128 22.90 20.28 -22.37
C PRO A 128 22.43 20.03 -23.82
N GLU A 129 23.23 20.40 -24.81
CA GLU A 129 22.90 20.20 -26.23
C GLU A 129 23.08 18.73 -26.68
N ALA A 130 23.87 17.94 -25.94
CA ALA A 130 24.23 16.57 -26.29
C ALA A 130 23.34 15.50 -25.62
N GLN A 131 22.25 15.88 -24.94
CA GLN A 131 21.36 14.92 -24.25
C GLN A 131 20.76 13.88 -25.21
N ARG A 132 20.50 14.26 -26.47
CA ARG A 132 20.06 13.30 -27.51
C ARG A 132 21.17 12.31 -27.89
N THR A 133 22.42 12.72 -27.80
CA THR A 133 23.58 11.86 -28.02
C THR A 133 23.69 10.85 -26.89
N VAL A 134 23.53 11.27 -25.64
CA VAL A 134 23.46 10.38 -24.47
C VAL A 134 22.33 9.36 -24.62
N ALA A 135 21.11 9.78 -25.00
CA ALA A 135 20.00 8.87 -25.21
C ALA A 135 20.30 7.83 -26.32
N ASN A 136 20.91 8.24 -27.43
CA ASN A 136 21.31 7.32 -28.50
C ASN A 136 22.43 6.37 -28.07
N ALA A 137 23.36 6.82 -27.22
CA ALA A 137 24.41 5.98 -26.65
C ALA A 137 23.81 4.88 -25.76
N LEU A 138 22.85 5.22 -24.90
CA LEU A 138 22.11 4.22 -24.11
C LEU A 138 21.31 3.26 -25.02
N ALA A 139 20.71 3.76 -26.11
CA ALA A 139 20.02 2.90 -27.09
C ALA A 139 20.97 1.90 -27.79
N VAL A 140 22.26 2.22 -27.92
CA VAL A 140 23.27 1.25 -28.39
C VAL A 140 23.43 0.10 -27.38
N ILE A 141 23.50 0.40 -26.07
CA ILE A 141 23.55 -0.64 -25.02
C ILE A 141 22.28 -1.50 -25.04
N VAL A 142 21.10 -0.90 -25.23
CA VAL A 142 19.84 -1.64 -25.41
C VAL A 142 19.91 -2.60 -26.60
N ALA A 143 20.44 -2.13 -27.75
CA ALA A 143 20.59 -2.97 -28.93
C ALA A 143 21.54 -4.15 -28.69
N ILE A 144 22.63 -3.94 -27.95
CA ILE A 144 23.56 -5.00 -27.54
C ILE A 144 22.85 -6.07 -26.70
N LEU A 145 22.10 -5.65 -25.67
CA LEU A 145 21.35 -6.58 -24.80
C LEU A 145 20.30 -7.38 -25.59
N LYS A 146 19.59 -6.74 -26.51
CA LYS A 146 18.60 -7.40 -27.38
C LYS A 146 19.23 -8.38 -28.37
N ALA A 147 20.38 -8.03 -28.94
CA ALA A 147 21.14 -8.93 -29.81
C ALA A 147 21.50 -10.22 -29.06
N GLY A 148 21.93 -10.09 -27.80
CA GLY A 148 22.22 -11.25 -26.94
C GLY A 148 21.01 -12.15 -26.67
N LYS A 149 19.86 -11.57 -26.32
CA LYS A 149 18.60 -12.33 -26.15
C LYS A 149 18.24 -13.10 -27.41
N SER A 150 18.30 -12.45 -28.58
CA SER A 150 17.97 -13.08 -29.86
C SER A 150 18.91 -14.23 -30.23
N SER A 151 20.18 -14.17 -29.79
CA SER A 151 21.16 -15.25 -30.00
C SER A 151 20.82 -16.44 -29.09
N GLN A 152 20.52 -16.17 -27.82
CA GLN A 152 20.16 -17.18 -26.84
C GLN A 152 18.85 -17.91 -27.20
N GLU A 153 17.83 -17.19 -27.68
CA GLU A 153 16.58 -17.78 -28.16
C GLU A 153 16.79 -18.68 -29.40
N ARG A 154 17.64 -18.25 -30.35
CA ARG A 154 18.00 -19.05 -31.52
C ARG A 154 18.73 -20.34 -31.12
N ALA A 155 19.64 -20.26 -30.17
CA ALA A 155 20.34 -21.44 -29.63
C ALA A 155 19.37 -22.43 -28.98
N GLN A 156 18.44 -21.95 -28.14
CA GLN A 156 17.43 -22.79 -27.47
C GLN A 156 16.46 -23.46 -28.45
N GLN A 157 15.97 -22.74 -29.47
CA GLN A 157 15.12 -23.32 -30.51
C GLN A 157 15.84 -24.40 -31.32
N HIS A 158 17.13 -24.21 -31.60
CA HIS A 158 17.92 -25.20 -32.32
C HIS A 158 18.15 -26.47 -31.50
N GLN A 159 18.29 -26.34 -30.18
CA GLN A 159 18.41 -27.47 -29.26
C GLN A 159 17.11 -28.30 -29.15
N GLN A 160 15.96 -27.64 -29.13
CA GLN A 160 14.64 -28.30 -29.06
C GLN A 160 14.26 -29.07 -30.33
N ARG A 161 14.82 -28.73 -31.49
CA ARG A 161 14.56 -29.40 -32.78
C ARG A 161 15.45 -30.62 -33.04
N ARG A 162 16.46 -30.92 -32.22
CA ARG A 162 17.38 -32.05 -32.43
C ARG A 162 16.84 -33.37 -31.84
N PRO A 163 17.03 -34.53 -32.50
CA PRO A 163 16.62 -35.83 -32.00
C PRO A 163 17.32 -36.19 -30.67
N GLN A 164 16.62 -36.86 -29.75
CA GLN A 164 17.12 -37.24 -28.42
C GLN A 164 18.44 -38.02 -28.43
N SER A 165 18.70 -38.81 -29.49
CA SER A 165 19.94 -39.56 -29.67
C SER A 165 21.17 -38.66 -29.87
N GLN A 166 21.01 -37.52 -30.56
CA GLN A 166 22.09 -36.52 -30.73
C GLN A 166 22.28 -35.68 -29.47
N GLN A 167 21.21 -35.42 -28.70
CA GLN A 167 21.28 -34.68 -27.43
C GLN A 167 22.02 -35.45 -26.30
N GLN A 168 22.03 -36.78 -26.34
CA GLN A 168 22.81 -37.60 -25.39
C GLN A 168 24.29 -37.67 -25.77
N GLN A 169 24.62 -37.70 -27.06
CA GLN A 169 26.00 -37.78 -27.53
C GLN A 169 26.76 -36.46 -27.31
N GLN A 170 26.07 -35.32 -27.45
CA GLN A 170 26.62 -33.98 -27.20
C GLN A 170 26.70 -33.61 -25.71
N ARG A 171 25.97 -34.32 -24.83
CA ARG A 171 26.18 -34.23 -23.37
C ARG A 171 27.43 -34.96 -22.90
N GLN A 172 27.94 -35.93 -23.66
CA GLN A 172 29.14 -36.69 -23.33
C GLN A 172 30.41 -36.10 -23.96
N LEU A 173 30.28 -35.45 -25.11
CA LEU A 173 31.32 -34.60 -25.70
C LEU A 173 31.06 -33.18 -25.23
N GLY A 174 31.58 -32.81 -24.06
CA GLY A 174 31.48 -31.44 -23.55
C GLY A 174 31.97 -30.44 -24.59
N GLU A 175 31.03 -29.77 -25.26
CA GLU A 175 31.31 -28.62 -26.12
C GLU A 175 31.02 -27.38 -25.30
N GLY A 176 32.09 -26.69 -24.90
CA GLY A 176 32.02 -25.29 -24.51
C GLY A 176 31.37 -24.53 -25.65
N SER A 177 30.14 -24.07 -25.42
CA SER A 177 29.64 -22.97 -26.23
C SER A 177 30.39 -21.76 -25.73
N ASP A 178 31.37 -21.27 -26.50
CA ASP A 178 31.96 -19.94 -26.37
C ASP A 178 30.90 -18.86 -26.68
N ASP A 179 29.66 -19.03 -26.20
CA ASP A 179 28.62 -18.02 -26.29
C ASP A 179 29.03 -16.88 -25.36
N ILE A 180 29.36 -15.74 -25.97
CA ILE A 180 29.72 -14.53 -25.26
C ILE A 180 28.56 -14.18 -24.32
N ASN A 181 28.81 -14.19 -23.02
CA ASN A 181 27.85 -13.73 -22.04
C ASN A 181 27.76 -12.20 -22.10
N ILE A 182 26.94 -11.69 -23.01
CA ILE A 182 26.79 -10.25 -23.29
C ILE A 182 26.41 -9.47 -22.04
N ARG A 183 25.53 -10.01 -21.18
CA ARG A 183 25.14 -9.37 -19.91
C ARG A 183 26.37 -9.17 -19.01
N GLN A 184 27.22 -10.19 -18.90
CA GLN A 184 28.46 -10.11 -18.11
C GLN A 184 29.44 -9.08 -18.66
N VAL A 185 29.58 -8.99 -19.99
CA VAL A 185 30.45 -7.97 -20.62
C VAL A 185 29.92 -6.56 -20.36
N VAL A 186 28.60 -6.35 -20.48
CA VAL A 186 27.96 -5.05 -20.17
C VAL A 186 28.15 -4.65 -18.71
N LEU A 187 28.12 -5.61 -17.79
CA LEU A 187 28.39 -5.40 -16.36
C LEU A 187 29.86 -4.99 -16.12
N GLN A 188 30.81 -5.76 -16.65
CA GLN A 188 32.25 -5.55 -16.45
C GLN A 188 32.76 -4.24 -17.05
N ARG A 189 32.13 -3.73 -18.11
CA ARG A 189 32.54 -2.52 -18.83
C ARG A 189 31.72 -1.28 -18.46
N ASP A 190 31.13 -1.24 -17.26
CA ASP A 190 30.33 -0.13 -16.72
C ASP A 190 29.08 0.27 -17.55
N GLY A 191 28.68 -0.53 -18.56
CA GLY A 191 27.54 -0.20 -19.43
C GLY A 191 26.22 -0.08 -18.65
N LEU A 192 26.00 -1.00 -17.71
CA LEU A 192 24.84 -0.95 -16.82
C LEU A 192 24.97 0.14 -15.74
N ARG A 193 26.18 0.36 -15.22
CA ARG A 193 26.45 1.37 -14.18
C ARG A 193 26.07 2.77 -14.63
N VAL A 194 26.47 3.15 -15.84
CA VAL A 194 26.12 4.46 -16.41
C VAL A 194 24.61 4.62 -16.57
N ALA A 195 23.88 3.57 -16.91
CA ALA A 195 22.42 3.62 -16.97
C ALA A 195 21.78 3.81 -15.59
N LEU A 196 22.30 3.13 -14.56
CA LEU A 196 21.84 3.28 -13.17
C LEU A 196 22.03 4.73 -12.65
N GLU A 197 23.19 5.33 -12.92
CA GLU A 197 23.49 6.73 -12.55
C GLU A 197 22.53 7.73 -13.21
N LEU A 198 22.02 7.41 -14.40
CA LEU A 198 21.16 8.28 -15.21
C LEU A 198 19.65 8.03 -15.03
N LEU A 199 19.24 7.14 -14.13
CA LEU A 199 17.81 6.92 -13.81
C LEU A 199 17.11 8.20 -13.28
N GLY A 200 17.88 9.09 -12.63
CA GLY A 200 17.43 10.38 -12.13
C GLY A 200 17.62 11.55 -13.12
N ALA A 201 17.99 11.31 -14.37
CA ALA A 201 18.29 12.38 -15.33
C ALA A 201 17.10 13.32 -15.59
N ALA A 202 17.40 14.60 -15.79
CA ALA A 202 16.38 15.64 -16.04
C ALA A 202 15.78 15.58 -17.46
N ASP A 203 16.54 15.15 -18.48
CA ASP A 203 16.01 14.95 -19.83
C ASP A 203 15.21 13.64 -19.88
N SER A 204 13.95 13.73 -20.33
CA SER A 204 13.01 12.60 -20.34
C SER A 204 13.45 11.45 -21.24
N ARG A 205 14.21 11.71 -22.31
CA ARG A 205 14.68 10.65 -23.23
C ARG A 205 15.86 9.91 -22.63
N VAL A 206 16.77 10.63 -21.97
CA VAL A 206 17.87 10.00 -21.23
C VAL A 206 17.30 9.14 -20.11
N LYS A 207 16.35 9.67 -19.34
CA LYS A 207 15.63 8.92 -18.30
C LYS A 207 14.97 7.65 -18.87
N LEU A 208 14.19 7.76 -19.94
CA LEU A 208 13.56 6.62 -20.61
C LEU A 208 14.58 5.56 -21.03
N GLN A 209 15.61 5.93 -21.78
CA GLN A 209 16.60 4.96 -22.26
C GLN A 209 17.38 4.31 -21.12
N SER A 210 17.63 5.04 -20.02
CA SER A 210 18.27 4.48 -18.83
C SER A 210 17.41 3.38 -18.21
N PHE A 211 16.10 3.62 -18.05
CA PHE A 211 15.17 2.59 -17.57
C PHE A 211 15.05 1.41 -18.54
N VAL A 212 15.09 1.63 -19.86
CA VAL A 212 15.06 0.55 -20.85
C VAL A 212 16.32 -0.32 -20.75
N VAL A 213 17.51 0.26 -20.57
CA VAL A 213 18.75 -0.52 -20.36
C VAL A 213 18.62 -1.42 -19.14
N VAL A 214 18.19 -0.86 -18.00
CA VAL A 214 18.02 -1.63 -16.76
C VAL A 214 16.95 -2.72 -16.94
N SER A 215 15.80 -2.38 -17.55
CA SER A 215 14.72 -3.34 -17.83
C SER A 215 15.17 -4.48 -18.72
N GLU A 216 15.92 -4.20 -19.79
CA GLU A 216 16.41 -5.23 -20.71
C GLU A 216 17.47 -6.12 -20.07
N PHE A 217 18.28 -5.58 -19.16
CA PHE A 217 19.26 -6.34 -18.41
C PHE A 217 18.60 -7.31 -17.42
N VAL A 218 17.64 -6.82 -16.63
CA VAL A 218 16.92 -7.58 -15.59
C VAL A 218 15.98 -8.64 -16.17
N ASP A 219 15.37 -8.36 -17.33
CA ASP A 219 14.39 -9.25 -17.95
C ASP A 219 14.98 -10.65 -18.24
N ASN A 220 14.34 -11.67 -17.65
CA ASN A 220 14.74 -13.07 -17.68
C ASN A 220 16.23 -13.29 -17.33
N HIS A 221 16.73 -12.60 -16.31
CA HIS A 221 18.10 -12.79 -15.83
C HIS A 221 18.27 -14.18 -15.18
N PRO A 222 19.30 -14.97 -15.55
CA PRO A 222 19.49 -16.32 -15.04
C PRO A 222 19.89 -16.37 -13.55
N ASP A 223 20.54 -15.30 -13.07
CA ASP A 223 20.94 -15.17 -11.67
C ASP A 223 20.16 -14.02 -10.99
N PRO A 224 19.12 -14.31 -10.19
CA PRO A 224 18.37 -13.27 -9.47
C PRO A 224 19.20 -12.63 -8.35
N VAL A 225 20.25 -13.30 -7.84
CA VAL A 225 21.11 -12.76 -6.78
C VAL A 225 21.97 -11.64 -7.32
N GLU A 226 22.55 -11.78 -8.51
CA GLU A 226 23.33 -10.73 -9.17
C GLU A 226 22.51 -9.46 -9.40
N VAL A 227 21.26 -9.62 -9.87
CA VAL A 227 20.32 -8.50 -10.05
C VAL A 227 20.02 -7.81 -8.71
N ARG A 228 19.78 -8.58 -7.66
CA ARG A 228 19.51 -8.05 -6.33
C ARG A 228 20.69 -7.26 -5.77
N GLU A 229 21.90 -7.83 -5.81
CA GLU A 229 23.10 -7.16 -5.30
C GLU A 229 23.36 -5.85 -6.07
N LEU A 230 23.13 -5.85 -7.38
CA LEU A 230 23.29 -4.66 -8.22
C LEU A 230 22.26 -3.58 -7.94
N LEU A 231 20.99 -3.95 -7.75
CA LEU A 231 19.89 -3.02 -7.45
C LEU A 231 19.87 -2.57 -5.99
N LEU A 232 20.43 -3.33 -5.05
CA LEU A 232 20.60 -2.88 -3.68
C LEU A 232 21.87 -2.05 -3.52
N GLY A 233 22.99 -2.55 -4.07
CA GLY A 233 24.31 -1.90 -4.17
C GLY A 233 24.87 -1.28 -2.88
N SER A 234 26.15 -0.88 -2.92
CA SER A 234 26.62 0.17 -2.00
C SER A 234 26.11 1.54 -2.49
N GLU A 235 26.06 2.56 -1.63
CA GLU A 235 25.70 3.94 -2.06
C GLU A 235 26.56 4.42 -3.25
N GLU A 236 27.82 3.97 -3.33
CA GLU A 236 28.75 4.24 -4.43
C GLU A 236 28.39 3.55 -5.75
N GLN A 237 27.64 2.43 -5.70
CA GLN A 237 27.22 1.67 -6.88
C GLN A 237 25.83 2.07 -7.40
N GLY A 238 25.16 3.05 -6.76
CA GLY A 238 23.89 3.61 -7.23
C GLY A 238 22.67 2.69 -7.06
N GLY A 239 22.80 1.50 -6.45
CA GLY A 239 21.71 0.54 -6.26
C GLY A 239 20.56 1.12 -5.42
N SER A 240 20.84 1.62 -4.22
CA SER A 240 19.83 2.26 -3.37
C SER A 240 19.14 3.46 -4.05
N HIS A 241 19.88 4.20 -4.86
CA HIS A 241 19.35 5.28 -5.71
C HIS A 241 18.46 4.76 -6.85
N ALA A 242 18.69 3.56 -7.36
CA ALA A 242 17.90 2.97 -8.45
C ALA A 242 16.46 2.66 -8.01
N LEU A 243 16.27 2.02 -6.84
CA LEU A 243 14.94 1.76 -6.29
C LEU A 243 14.20 3.06 -5.99
N LEU A 244 14.86 4.05 -5.39
CA LEU A 244 14.25 5.36 -5.15
C LEU A 244 13.89 6.10 -6.44
N SER A 245 14.74 6.02 -7.47
CA SER A 245 14.50 6.64 -8.78
C SER A 245 13.35 5.96 -9.52
N LEU A 246 13.20 4.64 -9.38
CA LEU A 246 12.05 3.87 -9.87
C LEU A 246 10.75 4.41 -9.25
N VAL A 247 10.66 4.44 -7.92
CA VAL A 247 9.44 4.89 -7.21
C VAL A 247 9.12 6.35 -7.55
N ARG A 248 10.13 7.23 -7.58
CA ARG A 248 9.95 8.63 -8.02
C ARG A 248 9.45 8.73 -9.45
N ALA A 249 9.97 7.92 -10.37
CA ALA A 249 9.52 7.93 -11.76
C ALA A 249 8.05 7.51 -11.89
N ILE A 250 7.59 6.51 -11.12
CA ILE A 250 6.17 6.13 -11.08
C ILE A 250 5.34 7.28 -10.50
N SER A 251 5.75 7.86 -9.38
CA SER A 251 5.00 8.93 -8.70
C SER A 251 4.88 10.21 -9.54
N ASP A 252 5.96 10.62 -10.22
CA ASP A 252 5.95 11.82 -11.06
C ASP A 252 5.08 11.62 -12.31
N GLU A 253 5.14 10.45 -12.93
CA GLU A 253 4.32 10.18 -14.10
C GLU A 253 2.86 9.92 -13.72
N ALA A 254 2.57 9.40 -12.52
CA ALA A 254 1.22 9.32 -11.95
C ALA A 254 0.57 10.69 -11.79
N ARG A 255 1.33 11.66 -11.28
CA ARG A 255 0.87 13.05 -11.14
C ARG A 255 0.65 13.70 -12.51
N SER A 256 1.50 13.38 -13.48
CA SER A 256 1.43 13.84 -14.87
C SER A 256 0.18 13.31 -15.59
N THR A 257 -0.14 12.02 -15.46
CA THR A 257 -1.33 11.42 -16.09
C THR A 257 -2.63 11.97 -15.48
N ALA A 258 -2.68 12.17 -14.15
CA ALA A 258 -3.81 12.82 -13.48
C ALA A 258 -4.01 14.28 -13.95
N ALA A 259 -2.93 15.04 -14.11
CA ALA A 259 -2.99 16.42 -14.62
C ALA A 259 -3.40 16.47 -16.10
N ALA A 260 -2.96 15.52 -16.92
CA ALA A 260 -3.33 15.42 -18.33
C ALA A 260 -4.81 15.04 -18.51
N ALA A 261 -5.38 14.21 -17.64
CA ALA A 261 -6.81 13.88 -17.66
C ALA A 261 -7.69 15.12 -17.38
N ALA A 262 -7.19 16.10 -16.62
CA ALA A 262 -7.91 17.34 -16.31
C ALA A 262 -7.87 18.39 -17.45
N THR A 263 -7.04 18.21 -18.48
CA THR A 263 -6.88 19.18 -19.59
C THR A 263 -7.17 18.55 -20.95
N THR A 264 -8.21 19.04 -21.63
CA THR A 264 -8.69 18.57 -22.96
C THR A 264 -7.77 18.95 -24.14
N ALA A 265 -6.47 19.11 -23.92
CA ALA A 265 -5.52 19.56 -24.94
C ALA A 265 -5.00 18.41 -25.81
N PRO A 266 -4.80 18.60 -27.13
CA PRO A 266 -4.36 17.56 -28.04
C PRO A 266 -2.92 17.09 -27.74
N VAL A 267 -2.74 15.76 -27.83
CA VAL A 267 -1.50 15.02 -27.56
C VAL A 267 -0.39 15.42 -28.55
N THR A 268 0.69 16.05 -28.07
CA THR A 268 1.88 16.38 -28.87
C THR A 268 2.89 15.22 -28.87
N SER A 269 3.88 15.21 -29.78
CA SER A 269 4.89 14.13 -29.88
C SER A 269 5.68 13.88 -28.57
N ARG A 270 5.79 14.89 -27.70
CA ARG A 270 6.37 14.78 -26.34
C ARG A 270 5.58 13.86 -25.41
N ALA A 271 4.31 13.60 -25.68
CA ALA A 271 3.48 12.69 -24.90
C ALA A 271 3.73 11.22 -25.27
N ARG A 272 4.21 10.93 -26.50
CA ARG A 272 4.47 9.55 -26.95
C ARG A 272 5.66 8.92 -26.20
N ASP A 273 6.74 9.68 -26.03
CA ASP A 273 7.93 9.26 -25.27
C ASP A 273 7.64 9.11 -23.76
N LYS A 274 6.74 9.94 -23.20
CA LYS A 274 6.32 9.86 -21.79
C LYS A 274 5.45 8.64 -21.50
N ASN A 275 4.57 8.30 -22.45
CA ASN A 275 3.74 7.11 -22.34
C ASN A 275 4.62 5.84 -22.26
N GLU A 276 5.71 5.77 -23.01
CA GLU A 276 6.61 4.62 -22.94
C GLU A 276 7.34 4.50 -21.59
N LEU A 277 7.70 5.61 -20.94
CA LEU A 277 8.42 5.59 -19.66
C LEU A 277 7.64 4.90 -18.56
N LEU A 278 6.38 5.29 -18.34
CA LEU A 278 5.56 4.72 -17.26
C LEU A 278 5.42 3.20 -17.41
N LEU A 279 5.21 2.73 -18.65
CA LEU A 279 5.04 1.32 -18.92
C LEU A 279 6.34 0.55 -18.66
N VAL A 280 7.49 1.07 -19.13
CA VAL A 280 8.80 0.47 -18.87
C VAL A 280 9.08 0.38 -17.36
N VAL A 281 8.80 1.44 -16.62
CA VAL A 281 9.02 1.52 -15.18
C VAL A 281 8.10 0.55 -14.42
N LEU A 282 6.82 0.42 -14.81
CA LEU A 282 5.89 -0.55 -14.21
C LEU A 282 6.27 -2.00 -14.54
N THR A 283 6.69 -2.28 -15.77
CA THR A 283 7.20 -3.61 -16.14
C THR A 283 8.45 -3.95 -15.34
N LEU A 284 9.37 -2.99 -15.17
CA LEU A 284 10.56 -3.16 -14.32
C LEU A 284 10.17 -3.41 -12.86
N LEU A 285 9.20 -2.67 -12.31
CA LEU A 285 8.68 -2.91 -10.97
C LEU A 285 8.18 -4.36 -10.84
N ASN A 286 7.38 -4.84 -11.78
CA ASN A 286 6.86 -6.22 -11.79
C ASN A 286 7.95 -7.29 -11.83
N MET A 287 9.08 -7.02 -12.48
CA MET A 287 10.23 -7.93 -12.47
C MET A 287 10.97 -7.90 -11.13
N ILE A 288 11.12 -6.70 -10.52
CA ILE A 288 11.85 -6.51 -9.26
C ILE A 288 11.10 -7.09 -8.07
N ILE A 289 9.78 -6.86 -7.97
CA ILE A 289 8.95 -7.35 -6.85
C ILE A 289 8.76 -8.88 -6.84
N ALA A 290 9.22 -9.57 -7.88
CA ALA A 290 9.27 -11.04 -7.89
C ALA A 290 10.33 -11.59 -6.93
N ASP A 291 11.35 -10.80 -6.58
CA ASP A 291 12.28 -11.11 -5.50
C ASP A 291 11.75 -10.55 -4.16
N GLU A 292 11.54 -11.43 -3.18
CA GLU A 292 10.94 -11.06 -1.89
C GLU A 292 11.80 -10.05 -1.09
N THR A 293 13.13 -10.06 -1.24
CA THR A 293 13.99 -9.12 -0.51
C THR A 293 13.93 -7.71 -1.09
N LEU A 294 13.88 -7.59 -2.42
CA LEU A 294 13.70 -6.31 -3.12
C LEU A 294 12.31 -5.76 -2.84
N LYS A 295 11.31 -6.64 -2.85
CA LYS A 295 9.92 -6.32 -2.48
C LYS A 295 9.80 -5.77 -1.06
N MET A 296 10.46 -6.36 -0.06
CA MET A 296 10.47 -5.81 1.31
C MET A 296 11.19 -4.45 1.42
N LYS A 297 12.18 -4.19 0.57
CA LYS A 297 12.92 -2.92 0.52
C LYS A 297 12.17 -1.81 -0.19
N LEU A 298 11.30 -2.15 -1.14
CA LEU A 298 10.37 -1.22 -1.77
C LEU A 298 9.36 -0.77 -0.71
N THR A 299 9.62 0.41 -0.15
CA THR A 299 8.85 1.07 0.93
C THR A 299 7.33 0.94 0.82
N PRO A 300 6.56 1.06 1.92
CA PRO A 300 5.09 1.15 1.88
C PRO A 300 4.59 2.22 0.88
N THR A 301 5.35 3.31 0.69
CA THR A 301 5.00 4.38 -0.26
C THR A 301 4.90 3.93 -1.71
N THR A 302 5.61 2.87 -2.12
CA THR A 302 5.51 2.31 -3.47
C THR A 302 4.12 1.73 -3.71
N TYR A 303 3.56 1.07 -2.69
CA TYR A 303 2.22 0.51 -2.76
C TYR A 303 1.16 1.61 -2.92
N ASP A 304 1.24 2.67 -2.10
CA ASP A 304 0.32 3.81 -2.18
C ASP A 304 0.34 4.46 -3.56
N VAL A 305 1.52 4.64 -4.14
CA VAL A 305 1.68 5.24 -5.48
C VAL A 305 1.08 4.34 -6.56
N VAL A 306 1.30 3.03 -6.50
CA VAL A 306 0.71 2.07 -7.45
C VAL A 306 -0.82 2.00 -7.29
N LEU A 307 -1.32 2.09 -6.06
CA LEU A 307 -2.75 2.14 -5.79
C LEU A 307 -3.40 3.39 -6.39
N GLN A 308 -2.83 4.58 -6.14
CA GLN A 308 -3.30 5.83 -6.74
C GLN A 308 -3.30 5.77 -8.28
N MET A 309 -2.34 5.07 -8.87
CA MET A 309 -2.28 4.83 -10.31
C MET A 309 -3.45 4.00 -10.83
N VAL A 310 -3.81 2.92 -10.13
CA VAL A 310 -4.96 2.09 -10.48
C VAL A 310 -6.25 2.92 -10.43
N VAL A 311 -6.45 3.73 -9.38
CA VAL A 311 -7.64 4.62 -9.26
C VAL A 311 -7.72 5.62 -10.41
N SER A 312 -6.61 6.31 -10.67
CA SER A 312 -6.57 7.38 -11.67
C SER A 312 -6.77 6.87 -13.09
N THR A 313 -6.41 5.61 -13.36
CA THR A 313 -6.55 4.98 -14.68
C THR A 313 -7.90 4.29 -14.86
N SER A 314 -8.50 3.78 -13.79
CA SER A 314 -9.82 3.11 -13.80
C SER A 314 -10.97 4.11 -13.98
N THR A 315 -10.91 5.29 -13.39
CA THR A 315 -12.00 6.29 -13.42
C THR A 315 -12.22 6.96 -14.79
N ASN A 316 -11.45 6.61 -15.82
CA ASN A 316 -11.53 7.24 -17.14
C ASN A 316 -12.37 6.39 -18.13
N PRO A 317 -13.59 6.82 -18.50
CA PRO A 317 -14.51 6.03 -19.33
C PRO A 317 -14.07 5.88 -20.80
N ALA A 318 -13.03 6.60 -21.24
CA ALA A 318 -12.45 6.50 -22.59
C ALA A 318 -11.04 5.88 -22.55
N SER A 319 -10.93 4.66 -21.99
CA SER A 319 -9.64 3.98 -21.86
C SER A 319 -9.00 3.69 -23.23
N THR A 320 -7.83 4.29 -23.47
CA THR A 320 -6.98 3.96 -24.61
C THR A 320 -6.29 2.61 -24.39
N SER A 321 -5.88 1.91 -25.46
CA SER A 321 -5.12 0.65 -25.34
C SER A 321 -3.84 0.79 -24.51
N TYR A 322 -3.27 1.99 -24.48
CA TYR A 322 -2.14 2.33 -23.62
C TYR A 322 -2.53 2.35 -22.13
N GLN A 323 -3.62 3.03 -21.78
CA GLN A 323 -4.13 3.07 -20.40
C GLN A 323 -4.52 1.69 -19.89
N GLN A 324 -5.05 0.81 -20.75
CA GLN A 324 -5.33 -0.58 -20.41
C GLN A 324 -4.06 -1.36 -20.05
N ARG A 325 -2.96 -1.17 -20.79
CA ARG A 325 -1.65 -1.80 -20.48
C ARG A 325 -1.05 -1.29 -19.17
N VAL A 326 -1.16 0.02 -18.91
CA VAL A 326 -0.73 0.62 -17.65
C VAL A 326 -1.54 0.05 -16.48
N LEU A 327 -2.87 -0.05 -16.63
CA LEU A 327 -3.74 -0.65 -15.63
C LEU A 327 -3.37 -2.11 -15.36
N ALA A 328 -3.15 -2.92 -16.41
CA ALA A 328 -2.74 -4.31 -16.28
C ALA A 328 -1.43 -4.48 -15.51
N GLU A 329 -0.39 -3.72 -15.86
CA GLU A 329 0.91 -3.79 -15.17
C GLU A 329 0.81 -3.27 -13.72
N SER A 330 -0.02 -2.25 -13.46
CA SER A 330 -0.25 -1.72 -12.11
C SER A 330 -0.98 -2.73 -11.22
N LEU A 331 -2.03 -3.37 -11.74
CA LEU A 331 -2.77 -4.43 -11.03
C LEU A 331 -1.90 -5.65 -10.76
N LYS A 332 -1.05 -6.05 -11.72
CA LYS A 332 -0.07 -7.13 -11.53
C LYS A 332 0.90 -6.80 -10.41
N ALA A 333 1.37 -5.56 -10.33
CA ALA A 333 2.27 -5.11 -9.28
C ALA A 333 1.58 -5.15 -7.92
N LEU A 334 0.39 -4.55 -7.83
CA LEU A 334 -0.43 -4.52 -6.61
C LEU A 334 -0.69 -5.94 -6.08
N THR A 335 -1.17 -6.84 -6.95
CA THR A 335 -1.45 -8.24 -6.60
C THR A 335 -0.21 -8.96 -6.03
N THR A 336 0.95 -8.72 -6.62
CA THR A 336 2.21 -9.36 -6.21
C THR A 336 2.71 -8.81 -4.88
N MET A 337 2.51 -7.51 -4.62
CA MET A 337 2.82 -6.88 -3.33
C MET A 337 1.87 -7.34 -2.22
N THR A 338 0.55 -7.45 -2.49
CA THR A 338 -0.46 -7.86 -1.49
C THR A 338 -0.29 -9.31 -1.01
N ARG A 339 0.17 -10.24 -1.84
CA ARG A 339 0.37 -11.66 -1.47
C ARG A 339 1.34 -11.88 -0.29
N ALA A 340 2.16 -10.89 0.07
CA ALA A 340 3.15 -11.00 1.17
C ALA A 340 2.62 -10.63 2.57
N GLY A 341 1.32 -10.35 2.74
CA GLY A 341 0.73 -10.15 4.07
C GLY A 341 1.19 -8.88 4.82
N GLN A 342 1.78 -7.90 4.12
CA GLN A 342 2.29 -6.66 4.72
C GLN A 342 1.28 -5.50 4.76
N ILE A 343 0.11 -5.62 4.13
CA ILE A 343 -0.78 -4.47 3.89
C ILE A 343 -2.21 -4.86 4.26
N ALA A 344 -2.45 -4.95 5.56
CA ALA A 344 -3.79 -5.04 6.14
C ALA A 344 -4.32 -3.67 6.60
N GLU A 345 -3.47 -2.64 6.76
CA GLU A 345 -3.86 -1.43 7.48
C GLU A 345 -4.19 -0.19 6.62
N ILE A 346 -3.93 -0.18 5.31
CA ILE A 346 -4.16 1.03 4.49
C ILE A 346 -4.68 0.67 3.10
N CYS A 347 -6.00 0.50 2.98
CA CYS A 347 -6.69 0.47 1.69
C CYS A 347 -7.82 1.50 1.68
N PRO A 348 -7.77 2.55 0.84
CA PRO A 348 -8.98 3.31 0.48
C PRO A 348 -9.87 2.43 -0.41
N GLU A 349 -10.91 1.86 0.19
CA GLU A 349 -11.83 0.89 -0.39
C GLU A 349 -12.54 1.38 -1.67
N ALA A 350 -12.73 2.69 -1.81
CA ALA A 350 -13.28 3.36 -3.01
C ALA A 350 -12.43 3.17 -4.28
N ALA A 351 -11.13 2.92 -4.15
CA ALA A 351 -10.21 2.67 -5.26
C ALA A 351 -10.54 1.38 -6.04
N LEU A 352 -11.06 0.40 -5.30
CA LEU A 352 -11.21 -0.98 -5.76
C LEU A 352 -12.59 -1.22 -6.35
N ALA A 353 -13.63 -0.60 -5.80
CA ALA A 353 -14.97 -0.60 -6.36
C ALA A 353 -14.95 -0.04 -7.81
N SER A 354 -14.30 1.10 -8.02
CA SER A 354 -14.10 1.69 -9.36
C SER A 354 -13.42 0.73 -10.35
N SER A 355 -12.41 -0.01 -9.88
CA SER A 355 -11.65 -0.95 -10.72
C SER A 355 -12.50 -2.13 -11.21
N VAL A 356 -13.50 -2.55 -10.41
CA VAL A 356 -14.46 -3.62 -10.77
C VAL A 356 -15.62 -3.07 -11.60
N GLU A 357 -16.11 -1.86 -11.32
CA GLU A 357 -17.15 -1.19 -12.12
C GLU A 357 -16.69 -0.89 -13.55
N THR A 358 -15.40 -0.58 -13.74
CA THR A 358 -14.80 -0.36 -15.08
C THR A 358 -14.81 -1.64 -15.94
N LEU A 359 -15.06 -2.81 -15.35
CA LEU A 359 -15.14 -4.12 -16.02
C LEU A 359 -16.55 -4.45 -16.54
N GLU A 360 -17.45 -3.46 -16.64
CA GLU A 360 -18.77 -3.62 -17.27
C GLU A 360 -18.68 -4.34 -18.63
N PRO A 361 -19.33 -5.51 -18.81
CA PRO A 361 -19.33 -6.27 -20.05
C PRO A 361 -20.23 -5.67 -21.16
N GLY A 362 -20.61 -4.39 -21.05
CA GLY A 362 -21.59 -3.73 -21.91
C GLY A 362 -21.10 -2.53 -22.72
N GLY A 363 -19.88 -2.03 -22.50
CA GLY A 363 -19.34 -0.87 -23.19
C GLY A 363 -18.57 -1.25 -24.47
N VAL A 364 -19.11 -0.85 -25.63
CA VAL A 364 -18.60 -0.96 -27.01
C VAL A 364 -17.07 -1.14 -27.16
N SER A 365 -16.57 -2.36 -26.98
CA SER A 365 -15.45 -2.98 -27.70
C SER A 365 -15.24 -4.39 -27.17
N ALA A 366 -15.49 -5.39 -28.02
CA ALA A 366 -15.49 -6.82 -27.73
C ALA A 366 -14.09 -7.43 -27.53
N ILE A 367 -13.19 -6.77 -26.80
CA ILE A 367 -11.89 -7.29 -26.37
C ILE A 367 -11.57 -6.71 -24.99
N GLN A 368 -12.31 -7.12 -23.96
CA GLN A 368 -11.80 -7.02 -22.59
C GLN A 368 -10.87 -8.21 -22.36
N ASP A 369 -9.59 -7.93 -22.12
CA ASP A 369 -8.57 -8.95 -21.85
C ASP A 369 -8.99 -9.79 -20.65
N ASP A 370 -9.30 -11.08 -20.86
CA ASP A 370 -9.63 -12.04 -19.79
C ASP A 370 -8.54 -12.03 -18.70
N GLN A 371 -7.30 -11.74 -19.09
CA GLN A 371 -6.16 -11.57 -18.19
C GLN A 371 -6.27 -10.33 -17.27
N LEU A 372 -6.78 -9.21 -17.78
CA LEU A 372 -6.97 -7.98 -17.00
C LEU A 372 -8.09 -8.16 -15.98
N VAL A 373 -9.19 -8.81 -16.38
CA VAL A 373 -10.30 -9.20 -15.48
C VAL A 373 -9.78 -10.14 -14.39
N GLN A 374 -8.99 -11.15 -14.75
CA GLN A 374 -8.38 -12.08 -13.79
C GLN A 374 -7.46 -11.37 -12.79
N LEU A 375 -6.60 -10.46 -13.25
CA LEU A 375 -5.69 -9.70 -12.39
C LEU A 375 -6.43 -8.76 -11.44
N ALA A 376 -7.46 -8.07 -11.92
CA ALA A 376 -8.31 -7.21 -11.09
C ALA A 376 -9.01 -8.03 -9.99
N LEU A 377 -9.67 -9.13 -10.37
CA LEU A 377 -10.35 -10.02 -9.42
C LEU A 377 -9.38 -10.64 -8.41
N LEU A 378 -8.19 -11.07 -8.85
CA LEU A 378 -7.18 -11.66 -7.97
C LEU A 378 -6.63 -10.64 -6.96
N GLY A 379 -6.39 -9.40 -7.42
CA GLY A 379 -6.02 -8.30 -6.53
C GLY A 379 -7.08 -8.11 -5.43
N VAL A 380 -8.35 -7.95 -5.81
CA VAL A 380 -9.47 -7.78 -4.87
C VAL A 380 -9.60 -8.98 -3.92
N ALA A 381 -9.42 -10.21 -4.42
CA ALA A 381 -9.48 -11.41 -3.59
C ALA A 381 -8.39 -11.41 -2.51
N LEU A 382 -7.15 -11.05 -2.87
CA LEU A 382 -6.04 -11.00 -1.92
C LEU A 382 -6.20 -9.86 -0.90
N MET A 383 -6.78 -8.72 -1.29
CA MET A 383 -7.02 -7.63 -0.35
C MET A 383 -8.17 -7.92 0.61
N THR A 384 -9.21 -8.63 0.16
CA THR A 384 -10.34 -9.07 1.01
C THR A 384 -9.98 -10.22 1.95
N THR A 385 -8.81 -10.86 1.81
CA THR A 385 -8.36 -11.91 2.75
C THR A 385 -7.93 -11.39 4.13
N GLY A 386 -7.64 -10.09 4.26
CA GLY A 386 -7.20 -9.46 5.52
C GLY A 386 -8.33 -9.00 6.44
N GLY A 387 -9.60 -9.21 6.04
CA GLY A 387 -10.76 -8.57 6.66
C GLY A 387 -10.98 -7.19 6.06
N VAL A 388 -12.22 -6.91 5.67
CA VAL A 388 -12.66 -5.57 5.32
C VAL A 388 -13.06 -4.93 6.65
N SER A 389 -12.21 -4.06 7.19
CA SER A 389 -12.43 -3.51 8.54
C SER A 389 -13.53 -2.45 8.59
N ASP A 390 -14.07 -2.01 7.44
CA ASP A 390 -15.04 -0.92 7.36
C ASP A 390 -16.37 -1.38 6.74
N ALA A 391 -17.47 -1.16 7.45
CA ALA A 391 -18.83 -1.40 6.95
C ALA A 391 -19.16 -0.57 5.68
N ALA A 392 -18.43 0.54 5.47
CA ALA A 392 -18.53 1.36 4.26
C ALA A 392 -18.01 0.65 3.00
N ALA A 393 -16.95 -0.17 3.10
CA ALA A 393 -16.47 -0.97 1.97
C ALA A 393 -17.45 -2.04 1.54
N VAL A 394 -18.10 -2.70 2.50
CA VAL A 394 -19.09 -3.76 2.19
C VAL A 394 -20.25 -3.14 1.40
N VAL A 395 -20.63 -1.90 1.71
CA VAL A 395 -21.64 -1.12 0.98
C VAL A 395 -21.13 -0.67 -0.40
N GLU A 396 -19.89 -0.24 -0.57
CA GLU A 396 -19.36 0.11 -1.90
C GLU A 396 -19.11 -1.13 -2.80
N LEU A 397 -18.64 -2.24 -2.22
CA LEU A 397 -18.53 -3.54 -2.88
C LEU A 397 -19.90 -4.13 -3.25
N SER A 398 -20.97 -3.72 -2.57
CA SER A 398 -22.35 -4.12 -2.91
C SER A 398 -22.76 -3.67 -4.32
N GLY A 399 -22.26 -2.50 -4.79
CA GLY A 399 -22.45 -2.02 -6.16
C GLY A 399 -21.75 -2.89 -7.22
N ALA A 400 -20.67 -3.57 -6.83
CA ALA A 400 -19.93 -4.51 -7.68
C ALA A 400 -20.50 -5.94 -7.66
N VAL A 401 -21.45 -6.27 -6.78
CA VAL A 401 -22.04 -7.61 -6.65
C VAL A 401 -22.70 -8.07 -7.94
N ASP A 402 -23.44 -7.21 -8.63
CA ASP A 402 -24.07 -7.55 -9.92
C ASP A 402 -23.03 -7.92 -10.98
N THR A 403 -21.87 -7.27 -10.96
CA THR A 403 -20.75 -7.58 -11.84
C THR A 403 -20.08 -8.89 -11.44
N LEU A 404 -19.85 -9.13 -10.16
CA LEU A 404 -19.30 -10.39 -9.65
C LEU A 404 -20.22 -11.57 -10.00
N VAL A 405 -21.54 -11.43 -9.82
CA VAL A 405 -22.54 -12.45 -10.17
C VAL A 405 -22.53 -12.75 -11.68
N ARG A 406 -22.39 -11.73 -12.53
CA ARG A 406 -22.20 -11.95 -13.97
C ARG A 406 -20.90 -12.69 -14.28
N LEU A 407 -19.80 -12.38 -13.59
CA LEU A 407 -18.49 -13.01 -13.78
C LEU A 407 -18.45 -14.48 -13.30
N LEU A 408 -19.30 -14.87 -12.36
CA LEU A 408 -19.53 -16.29 -12.01
C LEU A 408 -20.05 -17.09 -13.21
N SER A 409 -20.75 -16.45 -14.15
CA SER A 409 -21.24 -17.06 -15.39
C SER A 409 -20.24 -16.98 -16.56
N SER A 410 -19.00 -16.52 -16.31
CA SER A 410 -17.97 -16.43 -17.36
C SER A 410 -17.49 -17.80 -17.85
N LYS A 411 -16.99 -17.88 -19.09
CA LYS A 411 -16.46 -19.14 -19.66
C LYS A 411 -15.06 -19.51 -19.17
N SER A 412 -14.38 -18.59 -18.49
CA SER A 412 -13.00 -18.75 -18.03
C SER A 412 -12.98 -19.29 -16.60
N THR A 413 -12.43 -20.48 -16.41
CA THR A 413 -12.39 -21.16 -15.10
C THR A 413 -11.63 -20.34 -14.05
N ASN A 414 -10.60 -19.59 -14.47
CA ASN A 414 -9.81 -18.74 -13.58
C ASN A 414 -10.60 -17.50 -13.14
N THR A 415 -11.32 -16.87 -14.07
CA THR A 415 -12.19 -15.72 -13.79
C THR A 415 -13.32 -16.14 -12.84
N GLN A 416 -13.93 -17.30 -13.07
CA GLN A 416 -14.92 -17.87 -12.15
C GLN A 416 -14.32 -18.15 -10.76
N ALA A 417 -13.17 -18.81 -10.68
CA ALA A 417 -12.53 -19.16 -9.40
C ALA A 417 -12.18 -17.91 -8.58
N ASN A 418 -11.61 -16.87 -9.23
CA ASN A 418 -11.30 -15.61 -8.55
C ASN A 418 -12.56 -14.87 -8.11
N ALA A 419 -13.62 -14.86 -8.92
CA ALA A 419 -14.91 -14.26 -8.54
C ALA A 419 -15.55 -15.00 -7.35
N VAL A 420 -15.50 -16.34 -7.33
CA VAL A 420 -15.96 -17.14 -6.17
C VAL A 420 -15.16 -16.80 -4.92
N TRP A 421 -13.85 -16.62 -5.03
CA TRP A 421 -12.99 -16.27 -3.89
C TRP A 421 -13.38 -14.91 -3.30
N VAL A 422 -13.52 -13.88 -4.14
CA VAL A 422 -13.98 -12.54 -3.71
C VAL A 422 -15.34 -12.63 -3.00
N VAL A 423 -16.31 -13.30 -3.62
CA VAL A 423 -17.66 -13.47 -3.04
C VAL A 423 -17.61 -14.25 -1.73
N SER A 424 -16.75 -15.28 -1.62
CA SER A 424 -16.57 -16.07 -0.41
C SER A 424 -16.00 -15.24 0.74
N ASN A 425 -15.04 -14.36 0.47
CA ASN A 425 -14.45 -13.48 1.48
C ASN A 425 -15.49 -12.47 1.97
N ILE A 426 -16.20 -11.80 1.06
CA ILE A 426 -17.29 -10.87 1.37
C ILE A 426 -18.39 -11.57 2.19
N SER A 427 -18.78 -12.79 1.80
CA SER A 427 -19.79 -13.59 2.50
C SER A 427 -19.34 -14.12 3.86
N SER A 428 -18.03 -14.23 4.08
CA SER A 428 -17.46 -14.67 5.36
C SER A 428 -17.38 -13.52 6.36
N GLU A 429 -17.16 -12.29 5.90
CA GLU A 429 -17.17 -11.08 6.75
C GLU A 429 -18.59 -10.71 7.18
N GLY A 430 -19.59 -10.87 6.29
CA GLY A 430 -21.00 -10.78 6.67
C GLY A 430 -21.45 -11.81 7.72
N ARG A 431 -20.62 -12.83 7.99
CA ARG A 431 -20.81 -13.82 9.06
C ARG A 431 -20.08 -13.45 10.37
N ARG A 432 -19.15 -12.49 10.33
CA ARG A 432 -18.56 -11.83 11.51
C ARG A 432 -19.43 -10.66 11.96
N GLU A 433 -19.98 -9.88 11.04
CA GLU A 433 -20.98 -8.84 11.34
C GLU A 433 -22.35 -9.40 11.80
N SER A 434 -22.59 -10.71 11.65
CA SER A 434 -23.85 -11.35 12.06
C SER A 434 -23.71 -12.40 13.17
N VAL A 435 -22.65 -12.33 13.97
CA VAL A 435 -22.76 -12.72 15.38
C VAL A 435 -22.71 -11.44 16.20
N ALA A 436 -23.59 -10.48 15.88
CA ALA A 436 -24.22 -9.75 16.95
C ALA A 436 -24.64 -10.81 17.97
N LYS A 437 -24.06 -10.78 19.17
CA LYS A 437 -24.62 -11.48 20.35
C LYS A 437 -26.12 -11.29 20.22
N LEU A 438 -26.90 -12.37 20.10
CA LEU A 438 -28.34 -12.22 20.29
C LEU A 438 -28.45 -11.48 21.63
N PRO A 439 -28.97 -10.23 21.66
CA PRO A 439 -28.97 -9.47 22.88
C PRO A 439 -29.67 -10.35 23.90
N THR A 440 -28.96 -10.68 24.97
CA THR A 440 -29.58 -11.44 26.04
C THR A 440 -30.74 -10.60 26.59
N SER A 441 -31.69 -11.24 27.28
CA SER A 441 -32.81 -10.57 27.94
C SER A 441 -32.37 -9.34 28.75
N ILE A 442 -31.15 -9.37 29.30
CA ILE A 442 -30.57 -8.31 30.11
C ILE A 442 -29.89 -7.19 29.30
N ASP A 443 -29.23 -7.46 28.17
CA ASP A 443 -28.68 -6.40 27.30
C ASP A 443 -29.78 -5.46 26.80
N ALA A 444 -30.92 -6.03 26.39
CA ALA A 444 -32.09 -5.25 26.01
C ALA A 444 -32.62 -4.39 27.17
N ARG A 445 -32.56 -4.88 28.41
CA ARG A 445 -32.94 -4.13 29.63
C ARG A 445 -31.95 -3.03 29.97
N ILE A 446 -30.64 -3.27 29.80
CA ILE A 446 -29.58 -2.28 29.99
C ILE A 446 -29.81 -1.11 29.03
N VAL A 447 -29.95 -1.40 27.73
CA VAL A 447 -30.21 -0.40 26.68
C VAL A 447 -31.51 0.36 26.93
N ALA A 448 -32.60 -0.33 27.27
CA ALA A 448 -33.88 0.32 27.57
C ALA A 448 -33.79 1.26 28.78
N THR A 449 -33.04 0.87 29.82
CA THR A 449 -32.88 1.67 31.03
C THR A 449 -31.99 2.90 30.78
N LEU A 450 -30.90 2.75 30.01
CA LEU A 450 -30.04 3.87 29.60
C LEU A 450 -30.82 4.90 28.77
N ARG A 451 -31.66 4.44 27.84
CA ARG A 451 -32.56 5.30 27.05
C ARG A 451 -33.51 6.10 27.94
N LEU A 452 -34.16 5.44 28.89
CA LEU A 452 -35.08 6.08 29.83
C LEU A 452 -34.36 7.14 30.67
N LEU A 453 -33.18 6.83 31.22
CA LEU A 453 -32.39 7.77 32.01
C LEU A 453 -31.93 8.99 31.21
N ASN A 454 -31.56 8.81 29.93
CA ASN A 454 -31.16 9.90 29.04
C ASN A 454 -32.36 10.82 28.73
N LEU A 455 -33.54 10.25 28.46
CA LEU A 455 -34.78 11.00 28.24
C LEU A 455 -35.19 11.81 29.48
N THR A 456 -35.17 11.21 30.66
CA THR A 456 -35.47 11.91 31.92
C THR A 456 -34.47 13.04 32.19
N ARG A 457 -33.17 12.81 31.93
CA ARG A 457 -32.12 13.83 32.10
C ARG A 457 -32.34 15.05 31.20
N ARG A 458 -32.82 14.85 29.97
CA ARG A 458 -33.10 15.94 29.00
C ARG A 458 -34.37 16.72 29.36
N ALA A 459 -35.32 16.09 30.03
CA ALA A 459 -36.60 16.71 30.40
C ALA A 459 -36.48 17.65 31.62
N ASP A 460 -35.45 17.54 32.45
CA ASP A 460 -35.29 18.37 33.66
C ASP A 460 -34.59 19.73 33.37
N PRO A 461 -35.29 20.87 33.47
CA PRO A 461 -34.73 22.20 33.18
C PRO A 461 -33.62 22.64 34.16
N LYS A 462 -33.49 22.02 35.34
CA LYS A 462 -32.44 22.35 36.33
C LYS A 462 -31.07 21.75 35.98
N ASN A 463 -31.01 20.76 35.10
CA ASN A 463 -29.78 20.07 34.70
C ASN A 463 -29.07 20.72 33.49
N SER A 464 -29.54 21.91 33.07
CA SER A 464 -29.00 22.70 31.95
C SER A 464 -27.57 23.23 32.15
N ARG A 465 -26.95 23.02 33.31
CA ARG A 465 -25.49 23.15 33.46
C ARG A 465 -24.83 21.87 32.98
N LYS A 466 -24.39 21.86 31.71
CA LYS A 466 -23.59 20.80 31.08
C LYS A 466 -22.58 20.23 32.09
N VAL A 467 -22.85 19.03 32.59
CA VAL A 467 -21.87 18.28 33.39
C VAL A 467 -20.81 17.83 32.41
N HIS A 468 -19.66 18.49 32.44
CA HIS A 468 -18.55 18.15 31.58
C HIS A 468 -17.74 17.01 32.19
N PHE A 469 -17.16 16.15 31.36
CA PHE A 469 -16.37 14.99 31.79
C PHE A 469 -15.26 15.37 32.79
N GLU A 470 -14.68 16.56 32.66
CA GLU A 470 -13.69 17.10 33.60
C GLU A 470 -14.19 17.19 35.05
N ARG A 471 -15.50 17.40 35.28
CA ARG A 471 -16.09 17.37 36.64
C ARG A 471 -16.16 15.97 37.22
N ILE A 472 -16.30 14.96 36.37
CA ILE A 472 -16.30 13.54 36.77
C ILE A 472 -14.87 13.15 37.13
N VAL A 473 -13.88 13.56 36.32
CA VAL A 473 -12.44 13.35 36.61
C VAL A 473 -12.03 13.93 37.96
N LEU A 474 -12.54 15.11 38.34
CA LEU A 474 -12.28 15.69 39.67
C LEU A 474 -12.81 14.85 40.84
N GLN A 475 -13.72 13.91 40.59
CA GLN A 475 -14.26 12.99 41.59
C GLN A 475 -13.61 11.60 41.55
N PHE A 476 -12.58 11.38 40.72
CA PHE A 476 -11.88 10.08 40.63
C PHE A 476 -11.27 9.65 41.96
N ALA A 477 -10.84 10.57 42.83
CA ALA A 477 -10.39 10.22 44.18
C ALA A 477 -11.49 9.54 45.00
N LEU A 478 -12.74 10.00 44.89
CA LEU A 478 -13.90 9.38 45.54
C LEU A 478 -14.23 8.02 44.93
N VAL A 479 -14.15 7.92 43.60
CA VAL A 479 -14.34 6.65 42.88
C VAL A 479 -13.30 5.62 43.33
N ARG A 480 -12.04 6.03 43.48
CA ARG A 480 -10.96 5.17 43.97
C ARG A 480 -11.22 4.66 45.39
N ASP A 481 -11.65 5.52 46.31
CA ASP A 481 -12.00 5.10 47.68
C ASP A 481 -13.16 4.08 47.70
N ALA A 482 -14.13 4.23 46.78
CA ALA A 482 -15.20 3.25 46.60
C ALA A 482 -14.67 1.92 46.04
N PHE A 483 -13.76 1.94 45.06
CA PHE A 483 -13.12 0.72 44.52
C PHE A 483 -12.23 0.02 45.54
N THR A 484 -11.56 0.73 46.45
CA THR A 484 -10.83 0.12 47.57
C THR A 484 -11.78 -0.66 48.48
N THR A 485 -12.97 -0.11 48.73
CA THR A 485 -14.01 -0.80 49.52
C THR A 485 -14.52 -2.04 48.79
N LEU A 486 -14.80 -1.94 47.48
CA LEU A 486 -15.22 -3.08 46.67
C LEU A 486 -14.14 -4.17 46.57
N ARG A 487 -12.85 -3.80 46.50
CA ARG A 487 -11.71 -4.72 46.52
C ARG A 487 -11.64 -5.50 47.84
N SER A 488 -11.91 -4.86 48.97
CA SER A 488 -11.99 -5.55 50.26
C SER A 488 -13.12 -6.57 50.31
N ILE A 489 -14.27 -6.26 49.69
CA ILE A 489 -15.42 -7.18 49.63
C ILE A 489 -15.11 -8.34 48.68
N PHE A 490 -14.56 -8.06 47.49
CA PHE A 490 -14.11 -9.07 46.55
C PHE A 490 -13.19 -10.11 47.21
N ARG A 491 -12.14 -9.66 47.89
CA ARG A 491 -11.17 -10.55 48.57
C ARG A 491 -11.77 -11.39 49.70
N GLN A 492 -12.89 -10.97 50.29
CA GLN A 492 -13.56 -11.76 51.34
C GLN A 492 -14.36 -12.94 50.78
N PHE A 493 -14.81 -12.85 49.54
CA PHE A 493 -15.69 -13.84 48.91
C PHE A 493 -15.04 -14.56 47.71
N ALA A 494 -13.86 -14.13 47.26
CA ALA A 494 -13.10 -14.76 46.18
C ALA A 494 -12.63 -16.18 46.55
N ASN A 495 -12.65 -17.07 45.55
CA ASN A 495 -12.26 -18.47 45.71
C ASN A 495 -10.74 -18.64 45.54
N GLU A 496 -10.08 -19.33 46.48
CA GLU A 496 -8.62 -19.57 46.47
C GLU A 496 -8.13 -20.40 45.26
N GLU A 497 -8.97 -21.26 44.68
CA GLU A 497 -8.57 -22.12 43.56
C GLU A 497 -8.66 -21.46 42.17
N LYS A 498 -9.55 -20.46 42.01
CA LYS A 498 -9.84 -19.81 40.72
C LYS A 498 -9.39 -18.36 40.63
N ASP A 499 -8.86 -17.81 41.72
CA ASP A 499 -8.47 -16.40 41.82
C ASP A 499 -9.58 -15.42 41.35
N GLY A 500 -10.83 -15.74 41.68
CA GLY A 500 -12.01 -14.99 41.23
C GLY A 500 -13.28 -15.35 41.98
N LEU A 501 -14.35 -14.60 41.70
CA LEU A 501 -15.69 -14.83 42.27
C LEU A 501 -16.48 -15.77 41.37
N ASP A 502 -16.78 -16.97 41.86
CA ASP A 502 -17.79 -17.83 41.24
C ASP A 502 -19.22 -17.32 41.52
N PHE A 503 -20.22 -17.95 40.92
CA PHE A 503 -21.63 -17.54 41.05
C PHE A 503 -22.11 -17.47 42.51
N GLU A 504 -21.68 -18.40 43.36
CA GLU A 504 -22.03 -18.40 44.79
C GLU A 504 -21.29 -17.30 45.56
N GLY A 505 -20.02 -17.04 45.21
CA GLY A 505 -19.24 -15.92 45.72
C GLY A 505 -19.86 -14.56 45.38
N LEU A 506 -20.32 -14.37 44.13
CA LEU A 506 -21.04 -13.16 43.72
C LEU A 506 -22.35 -13.00 44.52
N LYS A 507 -23.10 -14.08 44.69
CA LYS A 507 -24.36 -14.10 45.47
C LYS A 507 -24.11 -13.71 46.93
N ALA A 508 -23.05 -14.24 47.54
CA ALA A 508 -22.66 -13.88 48.90
C ALA A 508 -22.23 -12.42 49.01
N ALA A 509 -21.42 -11.93 48.07
CA ALA A 509 -20.93 -10.54 48.04
C ALA A 509 -22.06 -9.52 47.85
N LEU A 510 -23.01 -9.79 46.96
CA LEU A 510 -24.17 -8.91 46.72
C LEU A 510 -25.15 -8.91 47.89
N ASN A 511 -25.36 -10.05 48.55
CA ASN A 511 -26.14 -10.13 49.79
C ASN A 511 -25.44 -9.36 50.94
N ALA A 512 -24.11 -9.43 51.04
CA ALA A 512 -23.34 -8.67 52.02
C ALA A 512 -23.38 -7.15 51.75
N LEU A 513 -23.51 -6.74 50.49
CA LEU A 513 -23.78 -5.36 50.08
C LEU A 513 -25.25 -4.94 50.27
N GLY A 514 -26.11 -5.86 50.72
CA GLY A 514 -27.54 -5.62 50.95
C GLY A 514 -28.37 -5.50 49.67
N ALA A 515 -27.88 -6.02 48.53
CA ALA A 515 -28.62 -6.08 47.28
C ALA A 515 -29.55 -7.30 47.28
N GLN A 516 -30.87 -7.08 47.23
CA GLN A 516 -31.84 -8.16 47.08
C GLN A 516 -32.18 -8.36 45.61
N ILE A 517 -31.49 -9.31 44.97
CA ILE A 517 -31.62 -9.62 43.54
C ILE A 517 -32.20 -11.03 43.40
N LYS A 518 -33.14 -11.23 42.45
CA LYS A 518 -33.68 -12.56 42.15
C LYS A 518 -32.60 -13.43 41.52
N GLU A 519 -32.63 -14.74 41.79
CA GLU A 519 -31.62 -15.68 41.30
C GLU A 519 -31.53 -15.73 39.76
N THR A 520 -32.65 -15.51 39.06
CA THR A 520 -32.68 -15.39 37.59
C THR A 520 -31.93 -14.16 37.09
N ASP A 521 -32.19 -12.99 37.69
CA ASP A 521 -31.47 -11.75 37.38
C ASP A 521 -29.99 -11.88 37.74
N MET A 522 -29.67 -12.58 38.84
CA MET A 522 -28.30 -12.84 39.27
C MET A 522 -27.51 -13.64 38.24
N SER A 523 -28.12 -14.70 37.69
CA SER A 523 -27.47 -15.53 36.66
C SER A 523 -27.22 -14.77 35.36
N GLU A 524 -28.15 -13.89 34.97
CA GLU A 524 -27.99 -13.04 33.79
C GLU A 524 -26.88 -11.99 34.01
N ILE A 525 -26.84 -11.35 35.18
CA ILE A 525 -25.79 -10.37 35.52
C ILE A 525 -24.41 -11.03 35.56
N PHE A 526 -24.30 -12.21 36.18
CA PHE A 526 -23.04 -12.96 36.24
C PHE A 526 -22.55 -13.29 34.83
N TYR A 527 -23.43 -13.80 33.97
CA TYR A 527 -23.07 -14.16 32.60
C TYR A 527 -22.70 -12.96 31.72
N GLU A 528 -23.32 -11.79 31.92
CA GLU A 528 -22.93 -10.58 31.17
C GLU A 528 -21.71 -9.86 31.73
N SER A 529 -21.37 -10.10 32.99
CA SER A 529 -20.19 -9.49 33.62
C SER A 529 -18.93 -10.30 33.39
N ASP A 530 -19.05 -11.62 33.15
CA ASP A 530 -17.96 -12.52 32.75
C ASP A 530 -17.61 -12.29 31.28
N MET A 531 -16.76 -11.29 31.04
CA MET A 531 -16.35 -10.85 29.70
C MET A 531 -15.31 -11.79 29.10
N VAL A 532 -14.47 -12.43 29.94
CA VAL A 532 -13.45 -13.39 29.53
C VAL A 532 -14.02 -14.80 29.27
N ARG A 533 -15.25 -15.07 29.74
CA ARG A 533 -15.99 -16.33 29.58
C ARG A 533 -15.33 -17.51 30.29
N ASP A 534 -14.74 -17.28 31.46
CA ASP A 534 -14.06 -18.31 32.26
C ASP A 534 -14.91 -18.85 33.43
N ASN A 535 -16.16 -18.38 33.54
CA ASN A 535 -17.12 -18.74 34.58
C ASN A 535 -16.59 -18.42 36.00
N SER A 536 -15.87 -17.30 36.10
CA SER A 536 -15.36 -16.65 37.30
C SER A 536 -15.39 -15.14 37.03
N LEU A 537 -15.59 -14.32 38.06
CA LEU A 537 -15.48 -12.87 37.90
C LEU A 537 -14.17 -12.40 38.51
N SER A 538 -13.35 -11.76 37.70
CA SER A 538 -12.21 -10.97 38.19
C SER A 538 -12.67 -9.78 39.02
N GLN A 539 -11.74 -9.10 39.70
CA GLN A 539 -12.06 -7.90 40.48
C GLN A 539 -12.73 -6.81 39.63
N ASN A 540 -12.32 -6.68 38.37
CA ASN A 540 -12.85 -5.67 37.44
C ASN A 540 -14.26 -6.05 36.95
N GLU A 541 -14.50 -7.33 36.68
CA GLU A 541 -15.80 -7.87 36.27
C GLU A 541 -16.81 -7.87 37.43
N PHE A 542 -16.34 -8.01 38.67
CA PHE A 542 -17.17 -7.81 39.86
C PHE A 542 -17.74 -6.38 39.92
N VAL A 543 -16.95 -5.37 39.59
CA VAL A 543 -17.43 -3.97 39.52
C VAL A 543 -18.39 -3.77 38.35
N VAL A 544 -18.15 -4.43 37.20
CA VAL A 544 -19.11 -4.45 36.07
C VAL A 544 -20.47 -5.00 36.52
N SER A 545 -20.48 -6.10 37.27
CA SER A 545 -21.71 -6.71 37.79
C SER A 545 -22.50 -5.76 38.70
N LEU A 546 -21.80 -5.00 39.54
CA LEU A 546 -22.40 -3.99 40.41
C LEU A 546 -22.93 -2.79 39.63
N ALA A 547 -22.22 -2.36 38.59
CA ALA A 547 -22.65 -1.27 37.72
C ALA A 547 -23.93 -1.64 36.95
N ILE A 548 -24.03 -2.87 36.42
CA ILE A 548 -25.23 -3.38 35.77
C ILE A 548 -26.39 -3.47 36.78
N ALA A 549 -26.15 -4.07 37.96
CA ALA A 549 -27.18 -4.19 39.00
C ALA A 549 -27.71 -2.84 39.49
N HIS A 550 -26.83 -1.84 39.61
CA HIS A 550 -27.17 -0.46 39.96
C HIS A 550 -27.95 0.24 38.85
N LEU A 551 -27.49 0.12 37.60
CA LEU A 551 -28.17 0.68 36.43
C LEU A 551 -29.60 0.17 36.30
N LEU A 552 -29.83 -1.12 36.52
CA LEU A 552 -31.15 -1.76 36.48
C LEU A 552 -32.01 -1.49 37.73
N GLY A 553 -31.50 -0.74 38.72
CA GLY A 553 -32.22 -0.41 39.95
C GLY A 553 -32.46 -1.61 40.87
N LEU A 554 -31.70 -2.69 40.70
CA LEU A 554 -31.85 -3.95 41.44
C LEU A 554 -31.21 -3.88 42.84
N ILE A 555 -30.34 -2.89 43.08
CA ILE A 555 -29.77 -2.64 44.40
C ILE A 555 -30.65 -1.65 45.16
N THR A 556 -31.40 -2.14 46.14
CA THR A 556 -32.46 -1.39 46.82
C THR A 556 -31.95 -0.42 47.88
N ASN A 557 -30.73 -0.61 48.39
CA ASN A 557 -30.10 0.25 49.42
C ASN A 557 -29.43 1.51 48.86
N PHE A 558 -29.23 1.60 47.54
CA PHE A 558 -28.69 2.79 46.87
C PHE A 558 -29.84 3.67 46.36
N ASP A 559 -30.48 4.44 47.24
CA ASP A 559 -31.69 5.26 46.98
C ASP A 559 -31.56 6.38 45.89
N SER A 560 -30.52 6.37 45.07
CA SER A 560 -30.19 7.45 44.12
C SER A 560 -30.96 7.35 42.79
N ILE A 561 -31.04 6.17 42.17
CA ILE A 561 -31.59 6.01 40.80
C ILE A 561 -33.12 5.84 40.78
N LYS A 562 -33.72 5.25 41.82
CA LYS A 562 -35.17 4.97 41.88
C LYS A 562 -36.04 6.22 41.75
N ASN A 563 -35.59 7.35 42.30
CA ASN A 563 -36.31 8.63 42.20
C ASN A 563 -36.38 9.20 40.77
N SER A 564 -35.49 8.75 39.87
CA SER A 564 -35.41 9.22 38.49
C SER A 564 -36.17 8.32 37.49
N LEU A 565 -36.50 7.08 37.89
CA LEU A 565 -37.15 6.06 37.05
C LEU A 565 -38.68 5.99 37.22
N VAL A 566 -39.30 6.90 37.98
CA VAL A 566 -40.71 6.81 38.45
C VAL A 566 -41.78 6.94 37.33
N HIS A 567 -41.40 7.00 36.05
CA HIS A 567 -42.34 7.04 34.91
C HIS A 567 -42.03 6.02 33.81
N ALA A 568 -42.02 4.73 34.15
CA ALA A 568 -42.15 3.63 33.17
C ALA A 568 -43.09 2.54 33.72
N PRO A 569 -43.83 1.82 32.85
CA PRO A 569 -45.02 1.05 33.23
C PRO A 569 -44.69 -0.23 34.01
N GLU A 570 -45.70 -0.68 34.76
CA GLU A 570 -45.72 -1.80 35.68
C GLU A 570 -45.18 -3.11 35.08
N ASP A 571 -43.98 -3.53 35.48
CA ASP A 571 -43.58 -4.96 35.56
C ASP A 571 -42.47 -5.23 36.60
N VAL A 572 -42.22 -4.28 37.51
CA VAL A 572 -41.28 -4.46 38.64
C VAL A 572 -42.06 -4.88 39.88
N THR A 573 -41.99 -6.18 40.18
CA THR A 573 -42.61 -6.77 41.37
C THR A 573 -41.82 -6.41 42.63
N VAL A 574 -42.34 -5.45 43.39
CA VAL A 574 -41.90 -5.13 44.75
C VAL A 574 -42.37 -6.23 45.70
N VAL A 575 -41.42 -6.99 46.27
CA VAL A 575 -41.68 -7.80 47.47
C VAL A 575 -41.13 -7.01 48.67
N THR A 576 -42.03 -6.51 49.51
CA THR A 576 -41.72 -5.90 50.82
C THR A 576 -42.23 -6.80 51.93
N ALA A 577 -41.37 -7.19 52.88
CA ALA A 577 -41.72 -7.48 54.29
C ALA A 577 -40.41 -7.61 55.15
N PRO A 578 -40.46 -7.66 56.50
CA PRO A 578 -40.29 -6.51 57.39
C PRO A 578 -39.12 -6.65 58.40
N ASP A 579 -38.77 -5.53 59.04
CA ASP A 579 -38.02 -5.39 60.30
C ASP A 579 -36.67 -6.12 60.45
N GLN A 580 -35.58 -5.40 60.13
CA GLN A 580 -34.35 -5.47 60.92
C GLN A 580 -33.79 -4.05 61.17
N PRO A 581 -33.24 -3.78 62.38
CA PRO A 581 -32.82 -2.44 62.77
C PRO A 581 -31.52 -2.02 62.05
N PRO A 582 -31.28 -0.71 61.85
CA PRO A 582 -30.17 -0.23 61.03
C PRO A 582 -28.83 -0.33 61.78
N LEU A 583 -27.84 -1.00 61.20
CA LEU A 583 -26.45 -0.94 61.66
C LEU A 583 -25.80 0.37 61.18
N GLU A 584 -25.57 1.29 62.12
CA GLU A 584 -25.21 2.70 61.90
C GLU A 584 -23.77 2.95 61.37
N SER A 585 -23.04 1.91 60.92
CA SER A 585 -21.66 2.04 60.38
C SER A 585 -21.54 1.72 58.88
N GLU A 586 -22.52 1.05 58.27
CA GLU A 586 -22.46 0.61 56.86
C GLU A 586 -22.99 1.65 55.86
N GLY A 587 -23.75 2.63 56.34
CA GLY A 587 -24.43 3.61 55.49
C GLY A 587 -23.51 4.62 54.78
N ALA A 588 -22.28 4.84 55.26
CA ALA A 588 -21.34 5.77 54.62
C ALA A 588 -20.65 5.12 53.41
N SER A 589 -20.14 3.90 53.55
CA SER A 589 -19.50 3.14 52.47
C SER A 589 -20.50 2.80 51.36
N SER A 590 -21.73 2.43 51.73
CA SER A 590 -22.81 2.20 50.76
C SER A 590 -23.13 3.45 49.93
N LYS A 591 -23.23 4.63 50.55
CA LYS A 591 -23.44 5.90 49.83
C LYS A 591 -22.28 6.28 48.92
N LEU A 592 -21.04 5.96 49.30
CA LEU A 592 -19.86 6.21 48.47
C LEU A 592 -19.85 5.32 47.22
N ILE A 593 -20.16 4.02 47.38
CA ILE A 593 -20.28 3.08 46.26
C ILE A 593 -21.40 3.52 45.31
N ALA A 594 -22.59 3.85 45.84
CA ALA A 594 -23.70 4.37 45.04
C ALA A 594 -23.29 5.56 44.17
N LYS A 595 -22.57 6.51 44.77
CA LYS A 595 -22.12 7.72 44.08
C LYS A 595 -21.07 7.42 43.01
N ALA A 596 -20.17 6.45 43.23
CA ALA A 596 -19.22 6.02 42.23
C ALA A 596 -19.92 5.37 41.02
N LEU A 597 -20.90 4.49 41.28
CA LEU A 597 -21.70 3.85 40.22
C LEU A 597 -22.56 4.88 39.46
N ASP A 598 -23.15 5.87 40.15
CA ASP A 598 -23.86 7.00 39.52
C ASP A 598 -22.95 7.81 38.58
N LEU A 599 -21.69 8.03 38.98
CA LEU A 599 -20.72 8.74 38.14
C LEU A 599 -20.37 7.95 36.89
N MET A 600 -20.29 6.62 36.97
CA MET A 600 -20.01 5.74 35.82
C MET A 600 -21.16 5.76 34.82
N VAL A 601 -22.41 5.59 35.29
CA VAL A 601 -23.62 5.72 34.45
C VAL A 601 -23.73 7.13 33.88
N THR A 602 -23.39 8.16 34.66
CA THR A 602 -23.40 9.54 34.19
C THR A 602 -22.38 9.77 33.09
N ALA A 603 -21.14 9.27 33.26
CA ALA A 603 -20.08 9.37 32.29
C ALA A 603 -20.42 8.65 30.98
N TYR A 604 -20.95 7.42 31.06
CA TYR A 604 -21.40 6.68 29.88
C TYR A 604 -22.43 7.47 29.06
N LEU A 605 -23.47 7.97 29.73
CA LEU A 605 -24.52 8.79 29.12
C LEU A 605 -24.06 10.18 28.67
N LEU A 606 -22.83 10.61 29.01
CA LEU A 606 -22.25 11.78 28.36
C LEU A 606 -21.80 11.44 26.95
N PHE A 607 -21.20 10.26 26.73
CA PHE A 607 -20.71 9.82 25.43
C PHE A 607 -21.85 9.29 24.53
N ASP A 608 -22.82 8.57 25.09
CA ASP A 608 -24.04 8.09 24.41
C ASP A 608 -25.07 9.24 24.23
N ASN A 609 -24.75 10.14 23.29
CA ASN A 609 -25.52 11.33 23.01
C ASN A 609 -26.81 11.07 22.23
N ASP A 610 -26.92 9.95 21.53
CA ASP A 610 -28.11 9.62 20.74
C ASP A 610 -29.04 8.65 21.49
N ALA A 611 -28.61 8.15 22.67
CA ALA A 611 -29.32 7.15 23.46
C ALA A 611 -29.51 5.84 22.67
N SER A 612 -28.57 5.51 21.81
CA SER A 612 -28.54 4.25 21.08
C SER A 612 -28.38 3.07 22.06
N GLY A 613 -27.68 3.27 23.18
CA GLY A 613 -27.36 2.26 24.19
C GLY A 613 -26.03 1.54 23.95
N THR A 614 -25.32 1.89 22.88
CA THR A 614 -23.93 1.51 22.59
C THR A 614 -23.21 2.72 22.03
N ILE A 615 -21.98 3.01 22.46
CA ILE A 615 -21.27 4.20 21.99
C ILE A 615 -20.47 3.82 20.75
N GLN A 616 -20.64 4.53 19.64
CA GLN A 616 -19.78 4.31 18.47
C GLN A 616 -18.43 5.03 18.66
N THR A 617 -17.34 4.43 18.16
CA THR A 617 -15.98 5.01 18.24
C THR A 617 -15.88 6.42 17.64
N ASN A 618 -16.65 6.69 16.58
CA ASN A 618 -16.79 8.00 15.94
C ASN A 618 -17.46 9.06 16.85
N GLU A 619 -18.37 8.67 17.75
CA GLU A 619 -19.06 9.56 18.70
C GLU A 619 -18.11 9.99 19.81
N VAL A 620 -17.31 9.06 20.34
CA VAL A 620 -16.23 9.35 21.29
C VAL A 620 -15.26 10.36 20.67
N LEU A 621 -14.83 10.14 19.43
CA LEU A 621 -13.98 11.07 18.68
C LEU A 621 -14.60 12.45 18.52
N ALA A 622 -15.89 12.52 18.21
CA ALA A 622 -16.61 13.78 18.03
C ALA A 622 -16.69 14.56 19.36
N GLN A 623 -16.98 13.89 20.47
CA GLN A 623 -17.01 14.52 21.80
C GLN A 623 -15.63 15.00 22.23
N MET A 624 -14.58 14.19 22.05
CA MET A 624 -13.22 14.58 22.42
C MET A 624 -12.70 15.77 21.59
N ARG A 625 -13.12 15.91 20.32
CA ARG A 625 -12.81 17.08 19.47
C ARG A 625 -13.54 18.36 19.93
N GLN A 626 -14.76 18.25 20.42
CA GLN A 626 -15.51 19.41 20.95
C GLN A 626 -14.87 19.96 22.23
N HIS A 627 -14.26 19.10 23.05
CA HIS A 627 -13.54 19.49 24.25
C HIS A 627 -12.14 20.09 23.98
N SER A 628 -11.47 19.77 22.86
CA SER A 628 -10.19 20.41 22.52
C SER A 628 -10.34 21.85 21.99
N ASN A 629 -11.51 22.19 21.43
CA ASN A 629 -11.76 23.48 20.78
C ASN A 629 -12.57 24.48 21.61
N SER A 630 -13.09 24.11 22.80
CA SER A 630 -13.94 24.99 23.62
C SER A 630 -13.22 25.69 24.79
N SER A 631 -11.90 25.88 24.73
CA SER A 631 -11.18 26.68 25.72
C SER A 631 -10.90 28.09 25.21
N ASN A 632 -11.55 29.08 25.81
CA ASN A 632 -11.15 30.49 25.73
C ASN A 632 -9.66 30.62 26.18
N PRO A 633 -8.83 31.52 25.62
CA PRO A 633 -7.36 31.48 25.74
C PRO A 633 -6.76 31.83 27.12
N GLY A 634 -7.49 31.63 28.23
CA GLY A 634 -7.10 32.16 29.54
C GLY A 634 -7.39 31.30 30.78
N SER A 635 -7.92 30.08 30.66
CA SER A 635 -8.21 29.28 31.87
C SER A 635 -7.08 28.30 32.20
N HIS A 636 -6.32 28.65 33.24
CA HIS A 636 -5.37 27.76 33.92
C HIS A 636 -6.13 26.64 34.64
N ASN A 637 -6.25 25.46 34.01
CA ASN A 637 -6.28 24.18 34.72
C ASN A 637 -5.94 23.05 33.74
N ARG A 638 -4.64 22.97 33.41
CA ARG A 638 -4.03 21.77 32.85
C ARG A 638 -3.83 20.78 34.01
N ILE A 639 -4.81 19.91 34.25
CA ILE A 639 -4.57 18.73 35.09
C ILE A 639 -4.17 17.59 34.13
N ALA A 640 -2.93 17.10 34.34
CA ALA A 640 -2.29 15.94 33.72
C ALA A 640 -2.03 15.98 32.20
N ARG A 641 -1.23 16.96 31.74
CA ARG A 641 -0.47 16.88 30.47
C ARG A 641 1.04 16.77 30.69
N MET A 642 1.45 16.01 31.71
CA MET A 642 2.85 15.76 32.02
C MET A 642 3.00 14.31 32.50
N ALA A 643 3.07 13.37 31.56
CA ALA A 643 3.61 12.03 31.81
C ALA A 643 4.06 11.29 30.54
N SER A 644 3.48 11.53 29.36
CA SER A 644 3.94 10.88 28.12
C SER A 644 4.11 11.90 26.99
N GLY A 645 5.32 11.95 26.41
CA GLY A 645 5.68 12.85 25.30
C GLY A 645 5.03 12.51 23.96
N LEU A 646 3.82 11.96 23.95
CA LEU A 646 3.10 11.50 22.76
C LEU A 646 2.18 12.60 22.21
N PRO A 647 2.05 12.73 20.88
CA PRO A 647 1.18 13.72 20.28
C PRO A 647 -0.30 13.42 20.60
N ALA A 648 -1.10 14.46 20.77
CA ALA A 648 -2.51 14.36 21.22
C ALA A 648 -3.43 13.52 20.32
N LYS A 649 -2.98 13.12 19.12
CA LYS A 649 -3.67 12.18 18.24
C LYS A 649 -3.44 10.73 18.68
N THR A 650 -2.18 10.37 18.95
CA THR A 650 -1.80 9.03 19.41
C THR A 650 -2.41 8.68 20.76
N ILE A 651 -2.44 9.63 21.71
CA ILE A 651 -3.12 9.43 23.01
C ILE A 651 -4.63 9.23 22.82
N ARG A 652 -5.24 9.85 21.80
CA ARG A 652 -6.68 9.67 21.52
C ARG A 652 -6.96 8.30 20.93
N ASP A 653 -6.14 7.87 19.98
CA ASP A 653 -6.28 6.58 19.31
C ASP A 653 -6.00 5.43 20.31
N GLU A 654 -5.03 5.59 21.23
CA GLU A 654 -4.78 4.67 22.35
C GLU A 654 -5.99 4.57 23.31
N ARG A 655 -6.59 5.69 23.70
CA ARG A 655 -7.75 5.69 24.62
C ARG A 655 -9.02 5.13 24.00
N ILE A 656 -9.19 5.21 22.69
CA ILE A 656 -10.30 4.58 21.97
C ILE A 656 -10.08 3.07 21.90
N LYS A 657 -8.84 2.64 21.63
CA LYS A 657 -8.45 1.23 21.67
C LYS A 657 -8.61 0.62 23.08
N GLU A 658 -8.45 1.42 24.13
CA GLU A 658 -8.75 0.99 25.50
C GLU A 658 -10.26 0.85 25.79
N LEU A 659 -11.13 1.55 25.05
CA LEU A 659 -12.59 1.53 25.25
C LEU A 659 -13.28 0.42 24.47
N ASP A 660 -12.77 0.11 23.27
CA ASP A 660 -13.27 -0.92 22.36
C ASP A 660 -12.41 -2.18 22.55
N PHE A 661 -12.77 -3.00 23.55
CA PHE A 661 -11.92 -4.09 24.02
C PHE A 661 -11.89 -5.26 23.04
N ASP A 662 -13.04 -5.57 22.43
CA ASP A 662 -13.16 -6.63 21.42
C ASP A 662 -12.94 -6.16 19.97
N GLN A 663 -12.71 -4.86 19.76
CA GLN A 663 -12.41 -4.23 18.47
C GLN A 663 -13.56 -4.38 17.46
N ASP A 664 -14.79 -4.43 17.94
CA ASP A 664 -15.99 -4.53 17.09
C ASP A 664 -16.50 -3.15 16.59
N GLY A 665 -15.85 -2.06 17.02
CA GLY A 665 -16.16 -0.69 16.61
C GLY A 665 -17.30 -0.04 17.41
N THR A 666 -17.89 -0.77 18.35
CA THR A 666 -18.91 -0.31 19.30
C THR A 666 -18.41 -0.48 20.73
N ILE A 667 -18.89 0.40 21.63
CA ILE A 667 -18.48 0.37 23.04
C ILE A 667 -19.72 0.13 23.88
N THR A 668 -19.82 -1.05 24.45
CA THR A 668 -20.88 -1.45 25.37
C THR A 668 -20.74 -0.79 26.73
N PHE A 669 -21.79 -0.86 27.55
CA PHE A 669 -21.73 -0.34 28.92
C PHE A 669 -20.68 -1.07 29.76
N GLN A 670 -20.55 -2.38 29.56
CA GLN A 670 -19.59 -3.25 30.24
C GLN A 670 -18.14 -2.82 29.95
N GLU A 671 -17.81 -2.64 28.67
CA GLU A 671 -16.46 -2.24 28.26
C GLU A 671 -16.12 -0.84 28.77
N PHE A 672 -17.05 0.11 28.65
CA PHE A 672 -16.84 1.44 29.20
C PHE A 672 -16.56 1.41 30.71
N VAL A 673 -17.29 0.56 31.46
CA VAL A 673 -17.08 0.40 32.91
C VAL A 673 -15.71 -0.19 33.21
N LEU A 674 -15.23 -1.18 32.44
CA LEU A 674 -13.88 -1.72 32.58
C LEU A 674 -12.81 -0.65 32.33
N THR A 675 -12.93 0.12 31.26
CA THR A 675 -11.96 1.16 30.93
C THR A 675 -12.00 2.33 31.91
N PHE A 676 -13.19 2.72 32.37
CA PHE A 676 -13.37 3.76 33.38
C PHE A 676 -12.69 3.40 34.70
N GLN A 677 -12.70 2.12 35.08
CA GLN A 677 -11.98 1.62 36.25
C GLN A 677 -10.47 1.82 36.13
N HIS A 678 -9.89 1.53 34.96
CA HIS A 678 -8.46 1.76 34.70
C HIS A 678 -8.10 3.25 34.76
N TRP A 679 -8.98 4.12 34.27
CA TRP A 679 -8.73 5.57 34.32
C TRP A 679 -8.83 6.17 35.74
N ALA A 680 -9.77 5.68 36.55
CA ALA A 680 -9.96 6.13 37.93
C ALA A 680 -8.99 5.47 38.92
N GLY A 681 -8.44 4.30 38.58
CA GLY A 681 -7.60 3.45 39.43
C GLY A 681 -6.10 3.68 39.30
N SER A 682 -5.64 4.91 38.98
CA SER A 682 -4.20 5.18 38.79
C SER A 682 -3.39 4.83 40.05
N ASP A 683 -2.41 3.92 39.85
CA ASP A 683 -1.38 3.38 40.74
C ASP A 683 -1.84 2.41 41.85
N ASP A 684 -1.57 1.10 41.68
CA ASP A 684 -1.17 0.11 42.71
C ASP A 684 -1.27 -1.37 42.27
N ASN A 685 -1.29 -1.70 40.97
CA ASN A 685 -1.09 -3.08 40.49
C ASN A 685 0.01 -3.09 39.40
N ASP A 686 1.23 -2.70 39.78
CA ASP A 686 2.48 -3.01 39.04
C ASP A 686 3.16 -4.29 39.61
N ASP A 687 2.47 -5.03 40.47
CA ASP A 687 2.93 -6.33 40.98
C ASP A 687 1.90 -7.39 40.57
N ASP A 688 2.13 -8.02 39.42
CA ASP A 688 2.25 -9.49 39.24
C ASP A 688 2.23 -9.85 37.74
N GLU A 689 3.06 -10.83 37.40
CA GLU A 689 3.61 -11.23 36.08
C GLU A 689 2.66 -11.37 34.87
#